data_AF-A0A3B9RB90-F1
#
_entry.id   AF-A0A3B9RB90-F1
#
_cell.length_a   1.000
_cell.length_b   1.000
_cell.length_c   1.000
_cell.angle_alpha   90.00
_cell.angle_beta   90.00
_cell.angle_gamma   90.00
#
_symmetry.space_group_name_H-M   'P 1'
#
loop_
_entity.id
_entity.type
_entity.pdbx_description
1 polymer ?
#
loop_
_entity_poly.entity_id
_entity_poly.type
_entity_poly.pdbx_seq_one_letter_code
_entity_poly.pdbx_strand_id
1 'polypeptide(L)'
;KWEENISKSLPTSYVTPNNKIDSLGLISLKKGFPSLNFVHTSFLGDLYKGGNREFDPDPLNNRFFDYPRLSSGYTISDKELWAIESTYLYTGIWSHALSTEDAVEMGNADNAINSLKNHIADYKNRHPQMQFLTAKKSTEAVMDWRYQSIRHLSYEGQYEVSSSLNSDANKDSYWLMYVSEHNNVKVHEKLFFDQTEFSATPFLNGFLYSIKTKSPNLSVPDIRPEIRTLIGTTSTLITNTNNDYKAYNRSKQTMVPLKKKINRLVVEEKTKEATNLMEKLFDNNKFINSQEIVTYAEGMEAQGKTEELWSQLDQLYQKNPSSSYAGFSRDISIVSNYPTPTIKKMWIERQMEWGQNDPALLKEYYQNFNTEDNTEIIEQVLSVLYSLEPTDENQHTYYDFLVKSNKDDLLQKLDEIEPCSISNKDLATSISEAYAEKLNFDKAELWQKCGNISPEVVKEWKEKTKTIASKKFTDFEYYLRYLLVNDPDKALEEAQEIEPCRPDLIRLSKNIALLFAQYSQYQKALDWSTCTNTIAIKHILDWNLEYANGRYLKQVYAKHIEKNPRDYNTMNHMVKLLLLKGDVDGAGKIALSIPQNKIDPDFKIAFNNEVKSETNEKQSLYVSKYKVLMDDAIVKKSEIEARKKKGHSIGLTSSAIADEFNPTLFNNAFHFGFYNTKLDFHKFSIVQGTAYSVLKDTIVPNDIDRDLLGVAYQYKTESNEKNPFSVGAKVELDNFNKVFFHFNTGIDFIGDNSTSSLALKVHPVTTGPGYELNIYDIQVKAAQEFEYSSNLDHQFYVKADYYTDSQYYAIGGTKVEYNLLNLDKFKFGPLIEGAYGVGSEERRDGFPYWLTEDRLYAGGGLQFTIGNEDSDFNWQSDFSLFAEQEEDSFQRYEGKLSYRIKNFTTVHLNYSYFTIDRFFSNTVQLGIQYNFK
;
A
#
# COMPACT_ATOMS: atom_id res chain seq x y z
N LYS A 1 -7.08 47.03 34.34
CA LYS A 1 -7.59 47.35 32.99
C LYS A 1 -8.60 46.35 32.43
N TRP A 2 -8.31 45.05 32.24
CA TRP A 2 -9.35 44.10 31.80
C TRP A 2 -10.39 43.81 32.91
N GLU A 3 -9.92 43.73 34.17
CA GLU A 3 -10.74 43.46 35.37
C GLU A 3 -11.71 44.59 35.68
N GLU A 4 -11.39 45.82 35.28
CA GLU A 4 -12.26 46.99 35.42
C GLU A 4 -13.39 46.99 34.37
N ASN A 5 -13.26 46.19 33.31
CA ASN A 5 -14.24 46.02 32.23
C ASN A 5 -15.03 44.70 32.32
N ILE A 6 -14.68 43.81 33.26
CA ILE A 6 -15.44 42.58 33.48
C ILE A 6 -16.71 42.94 34.25
N SER A 7 -17.85 42.72 33.60
CA SER A 7 -19.17 42.88 34.20
C SER A 7 -19.25 42.19 35.57
N LYS A 8 -19.82 42.86 36.57
CA LYS A 8 -20.08 42.26 37.90
C LYS A 8 -21.17 41.19 37.88
N SER A 9 -21.85 41.00 36.74
CA SER A 9 -22.85 39.95 36.54
C SER A 9 -22.28 38.80 35.73
N LEU A 10 -22.54 37.57 36.19
CA LEU A 10 -22.16 36.36 35.47
C LEU A 10 -22.86 36.32 34.10
N PRO A 11 -22.19 35.80 33.04
CA PRO A 11 -22.79 35.71 31.72
C PRO A 11 -24.00 34.77 31.73
N THR A 12 -25.03 35.13 30.97
CA THR A 12 -26.24 34.31 30.76
C THR A 12 -26.30 33.69 29.37
N SER A 13 -25.49 34.16 28.43
CA SER A 13 -25.39 33.68 27.06
C SER A 13 -23.94 33.34 26.70
N TYR A 14 -23.75 32.29 25.91
CA TYR A 14 -22.45 31.86 25.42
C TYR A 14 -22.43 31.83 23.89
N VAL A 15 -21.42 32.45 23.31
CA VAL A 15 -21.17 32.44 21.87
C VAL A 15 -20.06 31.45 21.60
N THR A 16 -20.36 30.40 20.84
CA THR A 16 -19.39 29.33 20.59
C THR A 16 -18.29 29.82 19.65
N PRO A 17 -17.01 29.51 19.94
CA PRO A 17 -15.93 29.67 18.96
C PRO A 17 -16.26 28.90 17.68
N ASN A 18 -15.98 29.50 16.52
CA ASN A 18 -16.24 28.93 15.20
C ASN A 18 -17.68 28.44 14.98
N ASN A 19 -18.64 28.98 15.75
CA ASN A 19 -20.06 28.67 15.68
C ASN A 19 -20.41 27.20 16.01
N LYS A 20 -19.51 26.39 16.59
CA LYS A 20 -19.73 24.95 16.81
C LYS A 20 -19.56 24.54 18.28
N ILE A 21 -20.51 23.77 18.82
CA ILE A 21 -20.35 23.09 20.13
C ILE A 21 -21.08 21.74 20.17
N ASP A 22 -20.35 20.69 20.53
CA ASP A 22 -20.90 19.33 20.65
C ASP A 22 -21.46 19.06 22.06
N SER A 23 -21.96 17.83 22.28
CA SER A 23 -22.52 17.44 23.56
C SER A 23 -21.52 17.48 24.72
N LEU A 24 -20.24 17.17 24.46
CA LEU A 24 -19.19 17.17 25.50
C LEU A 24 -18.89 18.60 25.95
N GLY A 25 -18.81 19.51 24.98
CA GLY A 25 -18.69 20.95 25.22
C GLY A 25 -19.87 21.47 26.05
N LEU A 26 -21.11 21.12 25.70
CA LEU A 26 -22.31 21.55 26.43
C LEU A 26 -22.36 21.04 27.88
N ILE A 27 -21.95 19.79 28.11
CA ILE A 27 -21.88 19.23 29.47
C ILE A 27 -20.80 19.94 30.29
N SER A 28 -19.63 20.15 29.70
CA SER A 28 -18.53 20.89 30.32
C SER A 28 -18.93 22.33 30.65
N LEU A 29 -19.64 22.98 29.73
CA LEU A 29 -20.16 24.33 29.88
C LEU A 29 -21.19 24.42 31.01
N LYS A 30 -22.11 23.45 31.09
CA LYS A 30 -23.09 23.35 32.19
C LYS A 30 -22.40 23.17 33.55
N LYS A 31 -21.33 22.38 33.60
CA LYS A 31 -20.56 22.13 34.83
C LYS A 31 -19.73 23.34 35.26
N GLY A 32 -19.07 23.99 34.30
CA GLY A 32 -18.18 25.13 34.55
C GLY A 32 -18.89 26.47 34.76
N PHE A 33 -20.03 26.69 34.10
CA PHE A 33 -20.76 27.96 34.09
C PHE A 33 -22.28 27.78 34.27
N PRO A 34 -22.76 27.53 35.51
CA PRO A 34 -24.18 27.24 35.77
C PRO A 34 -25.16 28.39 35.47
N SER A 35 -24.66 29.62 35.33
CA SER A 35 -25.46 30.82 35.02
C SER A 35 -25.89 30.93 33.56
N LEU A 36 -25.26 30.16 32.66
CA LEU A 36 -25.57 30.18 31.24
C LEU A 36 -26.90 29.49 30.95
N ASN A 37 -27.75 30.16 30.16
CA ASN A 37 -29.04 29.66 29.71
C ASN A 37 -29.17 29.68 28.19
N PHE A 38 -28.38 30.49 27.50
CA PHE A 38 -28.47 30.68 26.05
C PHE A 38 -27.17 30.31 25.37
N VAL A 39 -27.27 29.65 24.22
CA VAL A 39 -26.12 29.25 23.42
C VAL A 39 -26.30 29.76 22.00
N HIS A 40 -25.25 30.35 21.45
CA HIS A 40 -25.22 30.92 20.10
C HIS A 40 -24.24 30.13 19.23
N THR A 41 -24.79 29.25 18.42
CA THR A 41 -24.12 28.29 17.52
C THR A 41 -24.43 28.63 16.06
N SER A 42 -24.12 27.72 15.14
CA SER A 42 -24.47 27.82 13.72
C SER A 42 -25.86 27.23 13.46
N PHE A 43 -26.69 27.95 12.71
CA PHE A 43 -27.94 27.43 12.14
C PHE A 43 -27.63 26.36 11.10
N LEU A 44 -26.57 26.56 10.32
CA LEU A 44 -26.09 25.63 9.32
C LEU A 44 -25.19 24.56 9.93
N GLY A 45 -24.99 23.46 9.20
CA GLY A 45 -24.00 22.43 9.53
C GLY A 45 -24.61 21.16 10.10
N ASP A 46 -23.95 20.57 11.08
CA ASP A 46 -24.24 19.23 11.59
C ASP A 46 -24.46 19.25 13.10
N LEU A 47 -25.58 18.66 13.56
CA LEU A 47 -25.96 18.67 14.98
C LEU A 47 -24.87 18.08 15.89
N TYR A 48 -24.29 16.95 15.50
CA TYR A 48 -23.29 16.23 16.29
C TYR A 48 -21.89 16.82 16.16
N LYS A 49 -21.60 17.56 15.07
CA LYS A 49 -20.38 18.39 14.94
C LYS A 49 -20.58 19.82 15.49
N GLY A 50 -21.73 20.10 16.11
CA GLY A 50 -22.01 21.30 16.89
C GLY A 50 -22.68 22.47 16.18
N GLY A 51 -23.18 22.27 14.95
CA GLY A 51 -24.06 23.19 14.21
C GLY A 51 -25.51 22.68 14.14
N ASN A 52 -26.21 22.98 13.04
CA ASN A 52 -27.62 22.58 12.81
C ASN A 52 -28.54 22.84 14.00
N ARG A 53 -28.37 24.00 14.64
CA ARG A 53 -29.22 24.42 15.75
C ARG A 53 -30.39 25.22 15.24
N GLU A 54 -31.51 25.02 15.91
CA GLU A 54 -32.76 25.71 15.63
C GLU A 54 -33.02 26.77 16.72
N PHE A 55 -33.98 27.64 16.48
CA PHE A 55 -34.45 28.61 17.47
C PHE A 55 -35.33 27.94 18.55
N ASP A 56 -34.76 27.02 19.34
CA ASP A 56 -35.46 26.14 20.30
C ASP A 56 -34.52 25.68 21.45
N PRO A 57 -34.97 24.95 22.50
CA PRO A 57 -34.06 24.29 23.43
C PRO A 57 -33.05 23.38 22.73
N ASP A 58 -31.78 23.40 23.18
CA ASP A 58 -30.72 22.63 22.54
C ASP A 58 -31.05 21.13 22.62
N PRO A 59 -31.01 20.40 21.48
CA PRO A 59 -31.46 19.01 21.41
C PRO A 59 -30.47 18.02 22.07
N LEU A 60 -29.22 18.43 22.31
CA LEU A 60 -28.21 17.63 23.01
C LEU A 60 -28.20 17.91 24.51
N ASN A 61 -28.63 19.10 24.93
CA ASN A 61 -28.77 19.49 26.33
C ASN A 61 -29.86 20.56 26.52
N ASN A 62 -31.08 20.11 26.77
CA ASN A 62 -32.28 20.96 26.91
C ASN A 62 -32.25 22.01 28.03
N ARG A 63 -31.16 22.07 28.81
CA ARG A 63 -30.90 23.15 29.78
C ARG A 63 -30.69 24.49 29.09
N PHE A 64 -30.13 24.46 27.88
CA PHE A 64 -29.82 25.65 27.09
C PHE A 64 -30.91 25.89 26.05
N PHE A 65 -31.14 27.16 25.71
CA PHE A 65 -31.93 27.58 24.55
C PHE A 65 -31.00 28.09 23.46
N ASP A 66 -31.15 27.56 22.25
CA ASP A 66 -30.34 27.92 21.10
C ASP A 66 -30.88 29.18 20.42
N TYR A 67 -29.98 30.11 20.14
CA TYR A 67 -30.20 31.24 19.24
C TYR A 67 -29.10 31.24 18.18
N PRO A 68 -29.25 30.39 17.15
CA PRO A 68 -28.21 30.13 16.16
C PRO A 68 -27.96 31.32 15.24
N ARG A 69 -26.78 31.35 14.63
CA ARG A 69 -26.33 32.32 13.63
C ARG A 69 -26.58 31.79 12.23
N LEU A 70 -27.28 32.55 11.40
CA LEU A 70 -27.53 32.25 9.99
C LEU A 70 -26.36 32.66 9.09
N SER A 71 -25.55 33.60 9.55
CA SER A 71 -24.38 34.13 8.85
C SER A 71 -23.34 34.67 9.83
N SER A 72 -22.11 34.83 9.38
CA SER A 72 -21.05 35.52 10.13
C SER A 72 -20.04 36.18 9.19
N GLY A 73 -19.25 37.13 9.68
CA GLY A 73 -18.21 37.78 8.89
C GLY A 73 -18.60 39.13 8.29
N TYR A 74 -17.65 39.79 7.63
CA TYR A 74 -17.88 41.05 6.92
C TYR A 74 -18.36 40.86 5.46
N THR A 75 -18.38 39.62 5.00
CA THR A 75 -18.96 39.16 3.73
C THR A 75 -20.05 38.14 4.01
N ILE A 76 -20.96 37.94 3.06
CA ILE A 76 -22.01 36.92 3.14
C ILE A 76 -21.81 35.99 1.96
N SER A 77 -21.57 34.71 2.22
CA SER A 77 -21.45 33.69 1.18
C SER A 77 -22.81 33.38 0.54
N ASP A 78 -22.83 32.81 -0.67
CA ASP A 78 -24.08 32.42 -1.34
C ASP A 78 -24.92 31.43 -0.51
N LYS A 79 -24.25 30.54 0.23
CA LYS A 79 -24.89 29.56 1.13
C LYS A 79 -25.56 30.24 2.31
N GLU A 80 -24.88 31.21 2.93
CA GLU A 80 -25.45 32.02 4.00
C GLU A 80 -26.57 32.91 3.47
N LEU A 81 -26.43 33.50 2.29
CA LEU A 81 -27.48 34.29 1.66
C LEU A 81 -28.73 33.43 1.43
N TRP A 82 -28.58 32.22 0.88
CA TRP A 82 -29.68 31.28 0.75
C TRP A 82 -30.34 30.94 2.10
N ALA A 83 -29.54 30.70 3.14
CA ALA A 83 -30.04 30.41 4.48
C ALA A 83 -30.77 31.61 5.10
N ILE A 84 -30.24 32.82 4.94
CA ILE A 84 -30.85 34.08 5.37
C ILE A 84 -32.19 34.25 4.67
N GLU A 85 -32.23 34.25 3.33
CA GLU A 85 -33.45 34.48 2.55
C GLU A 85 -34.51 33.42 2.88
N SER A 86 -34.13 32.14 2.93
CA SER A 86 -35.05 31.05 3.24
C SER A 86 -35.60 31.17 4.67
N THR A 87 -34.74 31.34 5.67
CA THR A 87 -35.15 31.36 7.08
C THR A 87 -35.95 32.61 7.41
N TYR A 88 -35.59 33.76 6.81
CA TYR A 88 -36.28 35.01 7.02
C TYR A 88 -37.71 34.96 6.48
N LEU A 89 -37.96 34.29 5.35
CA LEU A 89 -39.31 34.13 4.82
C LEU A 89 -40.25 33.35 5.75
N TYR A 90 -39.71 32.41 6.53
CA TYR A 90 -40.49 31.60 7.48
C TYR A 90 -40.58 32.20 8.89
N THR A 91 -39.51 32.83 9.35
CA THR A 91 -39.36 33.24 10.76
C THR A 91 -39.29 34.75 10.96
N GLY A 92 -38.95 35.51 9.91
CA GLY A 92 -38.61 36.92 10.01
C GLY A 92 -37.28 37.21 10.73
N ILE A 93 -36.46 36.18 10.96
CA ILE A 93 -35.21 36.28 11.72
C ILE A 93 -34.02 36.23 10.78
N TRP A 94 -33.12 37.21 10.91
CA TRP A 94 -31.75 37.14 10.41
C TRP A 94 -30.81 37.36 11.61
N SER A 95 -30.05 36.32 11.95
CA SER A 95 -29.02 36.36 12.98
C SER A 95 -27.63 36.38 12.35
N HIS A 96 -26.78 37.29 12.81
CA HIS A 96 -25.45 37.52 12.26
C HIS A 96 -24.44 37.85 13.36
N ALA A 97 -23.17 37.55 13.15
CA ALA A 97 -22.08 37.94 14.05
C ALA A 97 -20.81 38.33 13.30
N LEU A 98 -20.15 39.38 13.80
CA LEU A 98 -18.80 39.78 13.43
C LEU A 98 -17.83 39.36 14.54
N SER A 99 -16.78 38.64 14.18
CA SER A 99 -15.72 38.18 15.07
C SER A 99 -14.64 39.25 15.26
N THR A 100 -13.76 39.05 16.24
CA THR A 100 -12.56 39.89 16.40
C THR A 100 -11.54 39.65 15.29
N GLU A 101 -11.52 38.45 14.70
CA GLU A 101 -10.62 38.09 13.60
C GLU A 101 -11.00 38.85 12.32
N ASP A 102 -12.30 38.93 12.03
CA ASP A 102 -12.87 39.74 10.94
C ASP A 102 -12.40 41.20 11.00
N ALA A 103 -12.34 41.76 12.21
CA ALA A 103 -11.88 43.12 12.45
C ALA A 103 -10.37 43.27 12.26
N VAL A 104 -9.58 42.23 12.53
CA VAL A 104 -8.13 42.20 12.30
C VAL A 104 -7.83 42.09 10.81
N GLU A 105 -8.54 41.22 10.09
CA GLU A 105 -8.39 41.05 8.63
C GLU A 105 -8.67 42.35 7.87
N MET A 106 -9.74 43.06 8.24
CA MET A 106 -10.11 44.34 7.64
C MET A 106 -9.33 45.54 8.21
N GLY A 107 -8.33 45.27 9.06
CA GLY A 107 -7.46 46.24 9.72
C GLY A 107 -8.10 47.01 10.88
N ASN A 108 -9.42 47.09 10.95
CA ASN A 108 -10.19 47.52 12.12
C ASN A 108 -11.67 47.10 12.03
N ALA A 109 -12.39 47.22 13.16
CA ALA A 109 -13.81 46.88 13.26
C ALA A 109 -14.72 47.78 12.40
N ASP A 110 -14.41 49.06 12.26
CA ASP A 110 -15.24 50.00 11.48
C ASP A 110 -15.27 49.62 10.00
N ASN A 111 -14.14 49.18 9.44
CA ASN A 111 -14.03 48.70 8.07
C ASN A 111 -14.86 47.43 7.85
N ALA A 112 -14.75 46.44 8.74
CA ALA A 112 -15.55 45.21 8.69
C ALA A 112 -17.05 45.52 8.75
N ILE A 113 -17.47 46.41 9.67
CA ILE A 113 -18.86 46.87 9.78
C ILE A 113 -19.31 47.60 8.51
N ASN A 114 -18.47 48.46 7.93
CA ASN A 114 -18.82 49.20 6.72
C ASN A 114 -19.02 48.29 5.50
N SER A 115 -18.25 47.21 5.38
CA SER A 115 -18.48 46.19 4.35
C SER A 115 -19.86 45.54 4.51
N LEU A 116 -20.19 45.11 5.72
CA LEU A 116 -21.47 44.47 6.03
C LEU A 116 -22.67 45.43 5.86
N LYS A 117 -22.49 46.73 6.14
CA LYS A 117 -23.56 47.74 6.03
C LYS A 117 -24.23 47.77 4.66
N ASN A 118 -23.48 47.52 3.58
CA ASN A 118 -24.06 47.51 2.23
C ASN A 118 -25.09 46.38 2.08
N HIS A 119 -24.76 45.18 2.56
CA HIS A 119 -25.69 44.05 2.57
C HIS A 119 -26.90 44.32 3.47
N ILE A 120 -26.66 44.86 4.67
CA ILE A 120 -27.74 45.20 5.60
C ILE A 120 -28.70 46.24 4.98
N ALA A 121 -28.15 47.25 4.30
CA ALA A 121 -28.95 48.29 3.66
C ALA A 121 -29.79 47.74 2.50
N ASP A 122 -29.19 46.91 1.64
CA ASP A 122 -29.93 46.23 0.57
C ASP A 122 -31.07 45.36 1.12
N TYR A 123 -30.75 44.52 2.11
CA TYR A 123 -31.72 43.64 2.73
C TYR A 123 -32.87 44.42 3.39
N LYS A 124 -32.56 45.53 4.08
CA LYS A 124 -33.57 46.39 4.68
C LYS A 124 -34.44 47.11 3.66
N ASN A 125 -33.93 47.42 2.47
CA ASN A 125 -34.76 47.97 1.39
C ASN A 125 -35.82 46.96 0.94
N ARG A 126 -35.50 45.67 0.97
CA ARG A 126 -36.45 44.59 0.64
C ARG A 126 -37.40 44.27 1.80
N HIS A 127 -36.95 44.48 3.04
CA HIS A 127 -37.71 44.23 4.27
C HIS A 127 -37.78 45.50 5.16
N PRO A 128 -38.60 46.50 4.79
CA PRO A 128 -38.54 47.84 5.42
C PRO A 128 -38.84 47.86 6.92
N GLN A 129 -39.65 46.92 7.40
CA GLN A 129 -40.02 46.80 8.82
C GLN A 129 -39.03 45.94 9.64
N MET A 130 -37.91 45.51 9.05
CA MET A 130 -36.87 44.77 9.76
C MET A 130 -36.26 45.59 10.91
N GLN A 131 -36.18 44.96 12.07
CA GLN A 131 -35.59 45.52 13.29
C GLN A 131 -34.17 45.02 13.52
N PHE A 132 -33.33 45.90 14.07
CA PHE A 132 -31.99 45.53 14.55
C PHE A 132 -32.03 45.39 16.06
N LEU A 133 -31.86 44.16 16.54
CA LEU A 133 -31.90 43.82 17.95
C LEU A 133 -30.55 43.24 18.39
N THR A 134 -30.18 43.45 19.65
CA THR A 134 -28.99 42.79 20.22
C THR A 134 -29.27 41.30 20.40
N ALA A 135 -28.23 40.46 20.45
CA ALA A 135 -28.38 39.01 20.63
C ALA A 135 -29.32 38.67 21.80
N LYS A 136 -29.14 39.32 22.97
CA LYS A 136 -30.01 39.12 24.14
C LYS A 136 -31.49 39.43 23.86
N LYS A 137 -31.79 40.63 23.34
CA LYS A 137 -33.18 41.04 23.05
C LYS A 137 -33.81 40.16 21.98
N SER A 138 -33.00 39.71 21.02
CA SER A 138 -33.46 38.84 19.95
C SER A 138 -33.76 37.44 20.47
N THR A 139 -32.92 36.87 21.34
CA THR A 139 -33.21 35.59 22.01
C THR A 139 -34.50 35.67 22.82
N GLU A 140 -34.70 36.74 23.58
CA GLU A 140 -35.96 36.96 24.33
C GLU A 140 -37.17 37.04 23.38
N ALA A 141 -37.10 37.83 22.31
CA ALA A 141 -38.18 37.94 21.31
C ALA A 141 -38.46 36.63 20.57
N VAL A 142 -37.43 35.82 20.33
CA VAL A 142 -37.56 34.54 19.64
C VAL A 142 -38.10 33.44 20.56
N MET A 143 -37.73 33.43 21.85
CA MET A 143 -38.39 32.56 22.82
C MET A 143 -39.88 32.88 22.90
N ASP A 144 -40.23 34.16 22.99
CA ASP A 144 -41.63 34.61 22.94
C ASP A 144 -42.30 34.07 21.66
N TRP A 145 -41.71 34.33 20.48
CA TRP A 145 -42.22 33.82 19.19
C TRP A 145 -42.34 32.28 19.12
N ARG A 146 -41.44 31.55 19.77
CA ARG A 146 -41.42 30.07 19.76
C ARG A 146 -42.52 29.49 20.65
N TYR A 147 -42.80 30.12 21.78
CA TYR A 147 -43.75 29.63 22.78
C TYR A 147 -45.15 30.27 22.70
N GLN A 148 -45.40 31.19 21.76
CA GLN A 148 -46.73 31.75 21.52
C GLN A 148 -47.67 30.76 20.81
N SER A 149 -48.96 30.88 21.09
CA SER A 149 -50.01 30.22 20.31
C SER A 149 -50.54 31.18 19.24
N ILE A 150 -50.60 30.71 18.00
CA ILE A 150 -51.12 31.47 16.86
C ILE A 150 -52.46 30.84 16.45
N ARG A 151 -53.50 31.66 16.36
CA ARG A 151 -54.82 31.28 15.89
C ARG A 151 -55.06 31.81 14.50
N HIS A 152 -55.43 30.92 13.59
CA HIS A 152 -55.84 31.24 12.23
C HIS A 152 -57.36 31.03 12.09
N LEU A 153 -58.08 32.04 11.60
CA LEU A 153 -59.52 32.00 11.41
C LEU A 153 -59.87 32.48 10.00
N SER A 154 -60.76 31.76 9.31
CA SER A 154 -61.34 32.21 8.05
C SER A 154 -62.84 32.36 8.24
N TYR A 155 -63.36 33.54 7.91
CA TYR A 155 -64.76 33.88 8.05
C TYR A 155 -65.13 34.94 7.01
N GLU A 156 -66.31 34.80 6.40
CA GLU A 156 -66.88 35.83 5.50
C GLU A 156 -65.93 36.36 4.40
N GLY A 157 -65.04 35.50 3.88
CA GLY A 157 -64.05 35.88 2.86
C GLY A 157 -62.85 36.66 3.39
N GLN A 158 -62.68 36.73 4.71
CA GLN A 158 -61.49 37.24 5.40
C GLN A 158 -60.69 36.10 6.01
N TYR A 159 -59.39 36.33 6.14
CA TYR A 159 -58.44 35.47 6.84
C TYR A 159 -57.76 36.29 7.93
N GLU A 160 -58.01 35.92 9.17
CA GLU A 160 -57.47 36.58 10.36
C GLU A 160 -56.44 35.66 11.04
N VAL A 161 -55.30 36.25 11.39
CA VAL A 161 -54.27 35.64 12.22
C VAL A 161 -54.19 36.44 13.51
N SER A 162 -54.25 35.78 14.66
CA SER A 162 -54.07 36.39 15.98
C SER A 162 -53.05 35.62 16.81
N SER A 163 -52.18 36.33 17.52
CA SER A 163 -51.22 35.75 18.47
C SER A 163 -51.72 35.88 19.90
N SER A 164 -51.41 34.88 20.74
CA SER A 164 -51.62 34.95 22.19
C SER A 164 -50.59 35.80 22.93
N LEU A 165 -49.49 36.19 22.28
CA LEU A 165 -48.57 37.16 22.84
C LEU A 165 -49.21 38.54 22.78
N ASN A 166 -49.24 39.18 23.95
CA ASN A 166 -49.72 40.55 24.19
C ASN A 166 -51.23 40.66 24.38
N SER A 167 -51.68 40.40 25.61
CA SER A 167 -52.93 40.98 26.14
C SER A 167 -52.85 42.51 26.28
N ASP A 168 -51.67 43.11 26.13
CA ASP A 168 -51.46 44.55 26.05
C ASP A 168 -51.79 45.06 24.65
N ALA A 169 -52.95 45.69 24.50
CA ALA A 169 -53.48 46.25 23.24
C ALA A 169 -52.65 47.41 22.64
N ASN A 170 -51.46 47.70 23.18
CA ASN A 170 -50.62 48.86 22.82
C ASN A 170 -49.21 48.49 22.28
N LYS A 171 -48.89 47.21 22.08
CA LYS A 171 -47.57 46.78 21.61
C LYS A 171 -47.59 46.48 20.11
N ASP A 172 -46.63 47.07 19.39
CA ASP A 172 -46.48 46.88 17.94
C ASP A 172 -46.27 45.40 17.60
N SER A 173 -47.05 44.88 16.64
CA SER A 173 -46.91 43.55 16.06
C SER A 173 -46.50 43.65 14.60
N TYR A 174 -45.63 42.75 14.17
CA TYR A 174 -45.02 42.78 12.84
C TYR A 174 -45.34 41.50 12.11
N TRP A 175 -45.77 41.62 10.86
CA TRP A 175 -46.23 40.52 10.03
C TRP A 175 -45.54 40.55 8.68
N LEU A 176 -45.22 39.36 8.19
CA LEU A 176 -44.67 39.14 6.86
C LEU A 176 -45.65 38.30 6.05
N MET A 177 -46.00 38.75 4.85
CA MET A 177 -46.97 38.06 3.99
C MET A 177 -46.51 38.12 2.53
N TYR A 178 -46.46 36.97 1.86
CA TYR A 178 -46.30 36.92 0.41
C TYR A 178 -47.66 36.98 -0.30
N VAL A 179 -47.78 37.83 -1.31
CA VAL A 179 -49.00 38.01 -2.11
C VAL A 179 -48.65 37.89 -3.59
N SER A 180 -49.22 36.91 -4.28
CA SER A 180 -49.09 36.77 -5.74
C SER A 180 -49.65 37.98 -6.49
N GLU A 181 -49.12 38.29 -7.67
CA GLU A 181 -49.60 39.40 -8.53
C GLU A 181 -51.13 39.45 -8.68
N HIS A 182 -51.77 38.29 -8.91
CA HIS A 182 -53.22 38.18 -9.07
C HIS A 182 -54.03 38.68 -7.86
N ASN A 183 -53.49 38.55 -6.66
CA ASN A 183 -54.15 38.89 -5.41
C ASN A 183 -53.70 40.25 -4.85
N ASN A 184 -52.69 40.87 -5.47
CA ASN A 184 -52.05 42.09 -5.00
C ASN A 184 -53.05 43.23 -4.77
N VAL A 185 -53.87 43.54 -5.78
CA VAL A 185 -54.86 44.63 -5.71
C VAL A 185 -55.79 44.49 -4.51
N LYS A 186 -56.33 43.29 -4.29
CA LYS A 186 -57.28 43.01 -3.19
C LYS A 186 -56.65 43.21 -1.80
N VAL A 187 -55.43 42.70 -1.61
CA VAL A 187 -54.72 42.81 -0.32
C VAL A 187 -54.27 44.25 -0.09
N HIS A 188 -53.75 44.90 -1.12
CA HIS A 188 -53.28 46.29 -1.06
C HIS A 188 -54.41 47.24 -0.67
N GLU A 189 -55.55 47.17 -1.35
CA GLU A 189 -56.72 48.01 -1.04
C GLU A 189 -57.20 47.78 0.39
N LYS A 190 -57.29 46.53 0.84
CA LYS A 190 -57.71 46.20 2.22
C LYS A 190 -56.80 46.84 3.26
N LEU A 191 -55.48 46.64 3.17
CA LEU A 191 -54.52 47.21 4.12
C LEU A 191 -54.51 48.75 4.09
N PHE A 192 -54.68 49.34 2.90
CA PHE A 192 -54.78 50.79 2.74
C PHE A 192 -56.05 51.36 3.39
N PHE A 193 -57.22 50.75 3.16
CA PHE A 193 -58.48 51.17 3.77
C PHE A 193 -58.50 50.98 5.29
N ASP A 194 -57.83 49.94 5.80
CA ASP A 194 -57.67 49.69 7.23
C ASP A 194 -56.66 50.64 7.90
N GLN A 195 -56.04 51.54 7.15
CA GLN A 195 -54.98 52.46 7.63
C GLN A 195 -53.83 51.70 8.33
N THR A 196 -53.55 50.48 7.87
CA THR A 196 -52.47 49.67 8.43
C THR A 196 -51.13 50.21 7.91
N GLU A 197 -50.10 50.26 8.75
CA GLU A 197 -48.77 50.63 8.31
C GLU A 197 -48.14 49.44 7.58
N PHE A 198 -47.97 49.54 6.25
CA PHE A 198 -47.38 48.45 5.46
C PHE A 198 -46.45 48.96 4.36
N SER A 199 -45.62 48.06 3.86
CA SER A 199 -44.82 48.23 2.64
C SER A 199 -44.93 46.98 1.78
N ALA A 200 -44.90 47.15 0.46
CA ALA A 200 -44.98 46.06 -0.51
C ALA A 200 -43.77 46.14 -1.45
N THR A 201 -42.92 45.11 -1.41
CA THR A 201 -41.71 45.02 -2.23
C THR A 201 -41.91 43.96 -3.32
N PRO A 202 -41.59 44.23 -4.60
CA PRO A 202 -41.61 43.20 -5.64
C PRO A 202 -40.75 41.99 -5.25
N PHE A 203 -41.32 40.78 -5.33
CA PHE A 203 -40.63 39.55 -4.99
C PHE A 203 -41.20 38.37 -5.79
N LEU A 204 -40.36 37.64 -6.51
CA LEU A 204 -40.77 36.58 -7.46
C LEU A 204 -41.86 37.08 -8.43
N ASN A 205 -42.97 36.36 -8.56
CA ASN A 205 -44.15 36.72 -9.36
C ASN A 205 -45.24 37.45 -8.55
N GLY A 206 -44.85 38.22 -7.53
CA GLY A 206 -45.77 38.99 -6.69
C GLY A 206 -45.04 39.98 -5.80
N PHE A 207 -45.52 40.14 -4.57
CA PHE A 207 -45.03 41.11 -3.61
C PHE A 207 -44.88 40.52 -2.21
N LEU A 208 -43.84 40.96 -1.51
CA LEU A 208 -43.65 40.71 -0.09
C LEU A 208 -44.16 41.91 0.70
N TYR A 209 -45.17 41.68 1.52
CA TYR A 209 -45.76 42.67 2.40
C TYR A 209 -45.11 42.60 3.78
N SER A 210 -44.55 43.72 4.23
CA SER A 210 -44.15 43.93 5.63
C SER A 210 -45.16 44.84 6.30
N ILE A 211 -45.91 44.31 7.26
CA ILE A 211 -47.11 44.93 7.84
C ILE A 211 -46.89 45.13 9.35
N LYS A 212 -47.32 46.27 9.86
CA LYS A 212 -47.23 46.62 11.28
C LYS A 212 -48.62 46.99 11.82
N THR A 213 -49.00 46.33 12.91
CA THR A 213 -50.29 46.54 13.60
C THR A 213 -50.07 46.96 15.04
N LYS A 214 -51.03 47.68 15.62
CA LYS A 214 -51.04 48.06 17.06
C LYS A 214 -51.65 46.98 17.97
N SER A 215 -52.18 45.93 17.36
CA SER A 215 -52.82 44.78 17.99
C SER A 215 -52.13 43.49 17.54
N PRO A 216 -52.20 42.40 18.32
CA PRO A 216 -51.60 41.11 17.98
C PRO A 216 -52.43 40.34 16.93
N ASN A 217 -53.15 41.04 16.06
CA ASN A 217 -53.92 40.43 14.97
C ASN A 217 -53.71 41.15 13.63
N LEU A 218 -53.86 40.38 12.55
CA LEU A 218 -53.86 40.83 11.17
C LEU A 218 -55.04 40.19 10.46
N SER A 219 -55.88 40.98 9.80
CA SER A 219 -56.99 40.50 8.97
C SER A 219 -56.81 40.96 7.53
N VAL A 220 -56.82 40.02 6.59
CA VAL A 220 -56.64 40.26 5.16
C VAL A 220 -57.71 39.48 4.38
N PRO A 221 -57.97 39.80 3.11
CA PRO A 221 -58.89 39.00 2.31
C PRO A 221 -58.39 37.56 2.23
N ASP A 222 -59.30 36.59 2.28
CA ASP A 222 -58.92 35.18 2.15
C ASP A 222 -58.55 34.87 0.70
N ILE A 223 -57.26 34.97 0.41
CA ILE A 223 -56.68 34.83 -0.93
C ILE A 223 -56.29 33.38 -1.27
N ARG A 224 -56.75 32.38 -0.49
CA ARG A 224 -56.44 30.97 -0.73
C ARG A 224 -57.35 30.40 -1.83
N PRO A 225 -56.85 30.06 -3.04
CA PRO A 225 -57.60 29.23 -3.98
C PRO A 225 -57.60 27.79 -3.46
N GLU A 226 -58.72 27.06 -3.54
CA GLU A 226 -58.88 25.60 -3.35
C GLU A 226 -57.66 24.80 -2.80
N ILE A 227 -57.10 25.15 -1.63
CA ILE A 227 -55.98 24.39 -1.02
C ILE A 227 -56.44 22.97 -0.67
N ARG A 228 -57.76 22.71 -0.69
CA ARG A 228 -58.35 21.38 -0.54
C ARG A 228 -57.88 20.37 -1.60
N THR A 229 -57.43 20.79 -2.79
CA THR A 229 -56.85 19.87 -3.80
C THR A 229 -55.33 19.72 -3.69
N LEU A 230 -54.61 20.66 -3.06
CA LEU A 230 -53.16 20.58 -2.81
C LEU A 230 -52.81 19.84 -1.49
N ILE A 231 -53.70 19.78 -0.50
CA ILE A 231 -53.45 19.05 0.75
C ILE A 231 -53.12 17.57 0.49
N GLY A 232 -53.64 16.96 -0.58
CA GLY A 232 -53.32 15.57 -0.94
C GLY A 232 -51.87 15.36 -1.42
N THR A 233 -51.35 16.26 -2.25
CA THR A 233 -49.99 16.20 -2.83
C THR A 233 -48.92 16.84 -1.94
N THR A 234 -49.25 17.90 -1.21
CA THR A 234 -48.32 18.56 -0.28
C THR A 234 -48.17 17.77 1.03
N SER A 235 -49.21 17.06 1.51
CA SER A 235 -49.07 16.19 2.70
C SER A 235 -48.24 14.95 2.42
N THR A 236 -48.35 14.35 1.23
CA THR A 236 -47.49 13.25 0.81
C THR A 236 -46.05 13.72 0.63
N LEU A 237 -45.82 14.90 0.03
CA LEU A 237 -44.48 15.49 -0.06
C LEU A 237 -43.90 15.76 1.33
N ILE A 238 -44.63 16.41 2.24
CA ILE A 238 -44.18 16.66 3.63
C ILE A 238 -43.92 15.36 4.38
N THR A 239 -44.76 14.34 4.19
CA THR A 239 -44.59 13.02 4.83
C THR A 239 -43.35 12.31 4.28
N ASN A 240 -43.15 12.34 2.96
CA ASN A 240 -41.97 11.77 2.31
C ASN A 240 -40.71 12.52 2.74
N THR A 241 -40.67 13.86 2.65
CA THR A 241 -39.55 14.68 3.11
C THR A 241 -39.26 14.46 4.60
N ASN A 242 -40.26 14.33 5.46
CA ASN A 242 -40.05 14.00 6.87
C ASN A 242 -39.54 12.57 7.07
N ASN A 243 -40.00 11.61 6.28
CA ASN A 243 -39.50 10.24 6.31
C ASN A 243 -38.07 10.16 5.82
N ASP A 244 -37.74 10.88 4.73
CA ASP A 244 -36.40 11.01 4.16
C ASP A 244 -35.47 11.72 5.14
N TYR A 245 -35.92 12.80 5.78
CA TYR A 245 -35.16 13.52 6.81
C TYR A 245 -34.96 12.67 8.07
N LYS A 246 -35.97 11.89 8.50
CA LYS A 246 -35.83 10.93 9.60
C LYS A 246 -34.90 9.77 9.22
N ALA A 247 -34.95 9.28 7.98
CA ALA A 247 -34.07 8.25 7.47
C ALA A 247 -32.63 8.77 7.39
N TYR A 248 -32.43 9.97 6.86
CA TYR A 248 -31.17 10.73 6.84
C TYR A 248 -30.62 10.96 8.26
N ASN A 249 -31.44 11.39 9.21
CA ASN A 249 -30.99 11.57 10.59
C ASN A 249 -30.72 10.26 11.32
N ARG A 250 -31.46 9.18 11.01
CA ARG A 250 -31.15 7.84 11.51
C ARG A 250 -29.83 7.34 10.95
N SER A 251 -29.60 7.45 9.64
CA SER A 251 -28.31 7.12 9.03
C SER A 251 -27.18 7.98 9.62
N LYS A 252 -27.44 9.24 9.94
CA LYS A 252 -26.47 10.15 10.55
C LYS A 252 -26.16 9.89 12.03
N GLN A 253 -27.18 9.58 12.85
CA GLN A 253 -27.01 9.14 14.25
C GLN A 253 -26.22 7.84 14.34
N THR A 254 -26.40 7.04 13.31
CA THR A 254 -25.63 5.86 13.18
C THR A 254 -24.21 6.17 12.71
N MET A 255 -23.96 7.24 11.96
CA MET A 255 -22.63 7.73 11.61
C MET A 255 -21.85 8.38 12.79
N VAL A 256 -22.22 8.12 14.06
CA VAL A 256 -21.52 8.67 15.25
C VAL A 256 -20.53 7.69 15.86
N PRO A 257 -19.24 8.10 15.99
CA PRO A 257 -18.18 7.34 16.63
C PRO A 257 -18.57 6.59 17.92
N LEU A 258 -18.53 5.25 17.93
CA LEU A 258 -18.42 4.32 19.02
C LEU A 258 -17.37 4.71 20.05
N LYS A 259 -16.17 5.16 19.67
CA LYS A 259 -15.20 5.78 20.58
C LYS A 259 -15.77 7.04 21.23
N LYS A 260 -16.52 7.86 20.49
CA LYS A 260 -17.28 8.98 21.10
C LYS A 260 -18.44 8.48 21.97
N LYS A 261 -19.07 7.34 21.68
CA LYS A 261 -20.11 6.71 22.51
C LYS A 261 -19.50 6.11 23.80
N ILE A 262 -18.37 5.41 23.71
CA ILE A 262 -17.62 4.80 24.81
C ILE A 262 -17.01 5.89 25.69
N ASN A 263 -16.29 6.86 25.12
CA ASN A 263 -15.73 8.00 25.87
C ASN A 263 -16.84 8.77 26.59
N ARG A 264 -18.00 8.92 25.95
CA ARG A 264 -19.17 9.52 26.59
C ARG A 264 -19.68 8.66 27.75
N LEU A 265 -19.83 7.34 27.58
CA LEU A 265 -20.27 6.44 28.66
C LEU A 265 -19.27 6.39 29.82
N VAL A 266 -17.97 6.41 29.53
CA VAL A 266 -16.89 6.46 30.53
C VAL A 266 -16.92 7.80 31.27
N VAL A 267 -17.08 8.93 30.58
CA VAL A 267 -17.23 10.26 31.19
C VAL A 267 -18.55 10.44 31.94
N GLU A 268 -19.60 9.72 31.54
CA GLU A 268 -20.89 9.60 32.24
C GLU A 268 -20.86 8.60 33.41
N GLU A 269 -19.68 8.02 33.75
CA GLU A 269 -19.46 7.04 34.82
C GLU A 269 -20.27 5.73 34.68
N LYS A 270 -20.59 5.34 33.45
CA LYS A 270 -21.33 4.12 33.11
C LYS A 270 -20.39 2.98 32.71
N THR A 271 -19.47 2.61 33.60
CA THR A 271 -18.40 1.63 33.33
C THR A 271 -18.90 0.28 32.80
N LYS A 272 -20.04 -0.22 33.31
CA LYS A 272 -20.65 -1.48 32.85
C LYS A 272 -21.22 -1.39 31.42
N GLU A 273 -21.80 -0.25 31.05
CA GLU A 273 -22.30 -0.03 29.69
C GLU A 273 -21.13 0.17 28.72
N ALA A 274 -20.04 0.80 29.17
CA ALA A 274 -18.81 0.94 28.42
C ALA A 274 -18.13 -0.42 28.14
N THR A 275 -17.93 -1.28 29.15
CA THR A 275 -17.31 -2.60 28.94
C THR A 275 -18.18 -3.53 28.09
N ASN A 276 -19.51 -3.53 28.26
CA ASN A 276 -20.41 -4.31 27.40
C ASN A 276 -20.36 -3.84 25.93
N LEU A 277 -20.15 -2.56 25.70
CA LEU A 277 -20.04 -1.98 24.36
C LEU A 277 -18.65 -2.27 23.74
N MET A 278 -17.60 -2.30 24.56
CA MET A 278 -16.26 -2.76 24.17
C MET A 278 -16.24 -4.25 23.84
N GLU A 279 -16.93 -5.11 24.60
CA GLU A 279 -17.04 -6.55 24.28
C GLU A 279 -17.73 -6.78 22.92
N LYS A 280 -18.82 -6.03 22.65
CA LYS A 280 -19.46 -6.04 21.32
C LYS A 280 -18.55 -5.51 20.21
N LEU A 281 -17.66 -4.57 20.53
CA LEU A 281 -16.64 -4.10 19.59
C LEU A 281 -15.61 -5.21 19.34
N PHE A 282 -15.10 -5.88 20.37
CA PHE A 282 -14.12 -6.96 20.23
C PHE A 282 -14.68 -8.18 19.49
N ASP A 283 -15.96 -8.48 19.64
CA ASP A 283 -16.63 -9.55 18.88
C ASP A 283 -16.66 -9.27 17.37
N ASN A 284 -16.75 -8.01 16.97
CA ASN A 284 -16.96 -7.61 15.57
C ASN A 284 -15.71 -7.00 14.91
N ASN A 285 -14.72 -6.55 15.68
CA ASN A 285 -13.56 -5.81 15.19
C ASN A 285 -12.28 -6.67 15.22
N LYS A 286 -11.56 -6.72 14.08
CA LYS A 286 -10.30 -7.48 13.93
C LYS A 286 -9.05 -6.71 14.40
N PHE A 287 -9.19 -5.43 14.74
CA PHE A 287 -8.05 -4.59 15.15
C PHE A 287 -8.37 -3.86 16.45
N ILE A 288 -7.86 -4.43 17.55
CA ILE A 288 -7.84 -3.80 18.87
C ILE A 288 -6.43 -3.19 19.05
N ASN A 289 -6.30 -2.02 19.65
CA ASN A 289 -4.99 -1.44 19.99
C ASN A 289 -4.64 -1.60 21.49
N SER A 290 -3.36 -1.40 21.85
CA SER A 290 -2.88 -1.57 23.22
C SER A 290 -3.59 -0.66 24.23
N GLN A 291 -4.01 0.54 23.85
CA GLN A 291 -4.73 1.44 24.75
C GLN A 291 -6.14 0.95 25.03
N GLU A 292 -6.85 0.45 24.01
CA GLU A 292 -8.21 -0.10 24.13
C GLU A 292 -8.23 -1.37 24.97
N ILE A 293 -7.27 -2.28 24.76
CA ILE A 293 -7.21 -3.54 25.51
C ILE A 293 -6.79 -3.28 26.97
N VAL A 294 -5.91 -2.31 27.24
CA VAL A 294 -5.56 -1.90 28.61
C VAL A 294 -6.75 -1.21 29.29
N THR A 295 -7.46 -0.30 28.62
CA THR A 295 -8.65 0.35 29.21
C THR A 295 -9.79 -0.65 29.45
N TYR A 296 -9.97 -1.65 28.59
CA TYR A 296 -10.87 -2.77 28.89
C TYR A 296 -10.37 -3.59 30.08
N ALA A 297 -9.07 -3.92 30.15
CA ALA A 297 -8.48 -4.64 31.27
C ALA A 297 -8.66 -3.88 32.60
N GLU A 298 -8.42 -2.57 32.64
CA GLU A 298 -8.68 -1.69 33.79
C GLU A 298 -10.16 -1.71 34.19
N GLY A 299 -11.07 -1.62 33.21
CA GLY A 299 -12.51 -1.68 33.44
C GLY A 299 -12.99 -3.04 33.95
N MET A 300 -12.39 -4.14 33.51
CA MET A 300 -12.68 -5.51 33.94
C MET A 300 -12.05 -5.82 35.31
N GLU A 301 -10.85 -5.33 35.57
CA GLU A 301 -10.17 -5.42 36.86
C GLU A 301 -10.91 -4.62 37.93
N ALA A 302 -11.35 -3.39 37.61
CA ALA A 302 -12.20 -2.58 38.48
C ALA A 302 -13.56 -3.25 38.80
N GLN A 303 -14.00 -4.18 37.94
CA GLN A 303 -15.19 -5.01 38.15
C GLN A 303 -14.88 -6.36 38.82
N GLY A 304 -13.60 -6.69 39.08
CA GLY A 304 -13.16 -7.95 39.69
C GLY A 304 -13.20 -9.17 38.76
N LYS A 305 -13.14 -8.98 37.43
CA LYS A 305 -13.35 -10.01 36.40
C LYS A 305 -12.06 -10.48 35.71
N THR A 306 -11.03 -10.78 36.49
CA THR A 306 -9.68 -11.07 35.99
C THR A 306 -9.55 -12.39 35.19
N GLU A 307 -10.25 -13.44 35.60
CA GLU A 307 -10.24 -14.72 34.86
C GLU A 307 -11.00 -14.61 33.53
N GLU A 308 -12.08 -13.84 33.51
CA GLU A 308 -12.85 -13.55 32.29
C GLU A 308 -11.99 -12.76 31.28
N LEU A 309 -11.20 -11.79 31.74
CA LEU A 309 -10.27 -11.01 30.90
C LEU A 309 -9.28 -11.91 30.13
N TRP A 310 -8.60 -12.83 30.81
CA TRP A 310 -7.61 -13.71 30.18
C TRP A 310 -8.25 -14.76 29.26
N SER A 311 -9.44 -15.23 29.60
CA SER A 311 -10.23 -16.12 28.73
C SER A 311 -10.67 -15.41 27.44
N GLN A 312 -11.13 -14.16 27.56
CA GLN A 312 -11.48 -13.33 26.40
C GLN A 312 -10.26 -13.03 25.53
N LEU A 313 -9.08 -12.76 26.12
CA LEU A 313 -7.85 -12.55 25.36
C LEU A 313 -7.43 -13.78 24.54
N ASP A 314 -7.51 -14.98 25.13
CA ASP A 314 -7.17 -16.21 24.40
C ASP A 314 -8.20 -16.48 23.28
N GLN A 315 -9.50 -16.23 23.52
CA GLN A 315 -10.52 -16.31 22.46
C GLN A 315 -10.25 -15.33 21.31
N LEU A 316 -9.85 -14.09 21.63
CA LEU A 316 -9.50 -13.08 20.63
C LEU A 316 -8.26 -13.47 19.83
N TYR A 317 -7.21 -13.99 20.46
CA TYR A 317 -6.02 -14.49 19.78
C TYR A 317 -6.32 -15.70 18.90
N GLN A 318 -7.12 -16.67 19.38
CA GLN A 318 -7.51 -17.83 18.59
C GLN A 318 -8.34 -17.43 17.35
N LYS A 319 -9.17 -16.39 17.47
CA LYS A 319 -9.96 -15.85 16.37
C LYS A 319 -9.10 -15.07 15.37
N ASN A 320 -8.10 -14.32 15.84
CA ASN A 320 -7.22 -13.49 15.02
C ASN A 320 -5.74 -13.58 15.46
N PRO A 321 -5.00 -14.66 15.10
CA PRO A 321 -3.59 -14.80 15.50
C PRO A 321 -2.70 -13.75 14.83
N SER A 322 -2.02 -12.90 15.62
CA SER A 322 -1.05 -11.91 15.11
C SER A 322 -0.01 -11.52 16.17
N SER A 323 1.09 -10.88 15.73
CA SER A 323 2.12 -10.32 16.62
C SER A 323 1.56 -9.33 17.63
N SER A 324 0.55 -8.53 17.24
CA SER A 324 -0.13 -7.58 18.15
C SER A 324 -0.94 -8.31 19.22
N TYR A 325 -1.72 -9.33 18.85
CA TYR A 325 -2.49 -10.13 19.81
C TYR A 325 -1.60 -10.99 20.73
N ALA A 326 -0.47 -11.50 20.21
CA ALA A 326 0.56 -12.15 21.03
C ALA A 326 1.25 -11.15 21.98
N GLY A 327 1.41 -9.89 21.56
CA GLY A 327 1.96 -8.80 22.36
C GLY A 327 1.04 -8.31 23.49
N PHE A 328 -0.29 -8.38 23.29
CA PHE A 328 -1.25 -7.97 24.33
C PHE A 328 -1.14 -8.76 25.62
N SER A 329 -0.63 -9.99 25.59
CA SER A 329 -0.37 -10.74 26.82
C SER A 329 0.66 -10.02 27.70
N ARG A 330 1.62 -9.30 27.10
CA ARG A 330 2.59 -8.45 27.81
C ARG A 330 1.95 -7.15 28.29
N ASP A 331 1.15 -6.49 27.45
CA ASP A 331 0.48 -5.23 27.81
C ASP A 331 -0.52 -5.42 28.96
N ILE A 332 -1.30 -6.50 28.92
CA ILE A 332 -2.21 -6.89 30.00
C ILE A 332 -1.42 -7.32 31.25
N SER A 333 -0.23 -7.93 31.10
CA SER A 333 0.58 -8.34 32.24
C SER A 333 1.05 -7.20 33.16
N ILE A 334 0.92 -5.94 32.70
CA ILE A 334 1.20 -4.73 33.48
C ILE A 334 0.08 -4.46 34.50
N VAL A 335 -1.16 -4.79 34.17
CA VAL A 335 -2.36 -4.56 35.00
C VAL A 335 -2.89 -5.85 35.65
N SER A 336 -2.69 -7.01 35.03
CA SER A 336 -3.13 -8.31 35.56
C SER A 336 -2.07 -9.39 35.37
N ASN A 337 -1.69 -10.15 36.40
CA ASN A 337 -0.69 -11.22 36.25
C ASN A 337 -1.19 -12.41 35.40
N TYR A 338 -0.27 -13.10 34.72
CA TYR A 338 -0.57 -14.34 33.99
C TYR A 338 -1.16 -15.42 34.91
N PRO A 339 -2.17 -16.19 34.46
CA PRO A 339 -2.83 -17.17 35.32
C PRO A 339 -1.98 -18.41 35.69
N THR A 340 -1.14 -18.94 34.78
CA THR A 340 -0.28 -20.12 35.06
C THR A 340 1.03 -20.14 34.24
N PRO A 341 2.06 -20.90 34.68
CA PRO A 341 3.29 -21.12 33.92
C PRO A 341 3.10 -21.82 32.56
N THR A 342 2.11 -22.71 32.44
CA THR A 342 1.76 -23.36 31.16
C THR A 342 1.20 -22.36 30.15
N ILE A 343 0.36 -21.43 30.62
CA ILE A 343 -0.16 -20.32 29.81
C ILE A 343 0.98 -19.36 29.44
N LYS A 344 1.93 -19.11 30.35
CA LYS A 344 3.14 -18.32 30.07
C LYS A 344 4.00 -18.97 28.97
N LYS A 345 4.27 -20.29 29.04
CA LYS A 345 5.01 -21.03 28.01
C LYS A 345 4.34 -20.90 26.64
N MET A 346 3.02 -21.12 26.59
CA MET A 346 2.22 -21.00 25.38
C MET A 346 2.34 -19.60 24.75
N TRP A 347 2.25 -18.53 25.55
CA TRP A 347 2.39 -17.16 25.04
C TRP A 347 3.82 -16.82 24.63
N ILE A 348 4.84 -17.36 25.29
CA ILE A 348 6.26 -17.23 24.90
C ILE A 348 6.53 -17.90 23.54
N GLU A 349 6.00 -19.10 23.32
CA GLU A 349 6.10 -19.80 22.02
C GLU A 349 5.40 -19.01 20.90
N ARG A 350 4.19 -18.49 21.17
CA ARG A 350 3.47 -17.59 20.26
C ARG A 350 4.27 -16.33 19.92
N GLN A 351 5.01 -15.75 20.88
CA GLN A 351 5.85 -14.57 20.64
C GLN A 351 7.09 -14.88 19.78
N MET A 352 7.71 -16.05 19.96
CA MET A 352 8.85 -16.49 19.14
C MET A 352 8.45 -16.79 17.69
N GLU A 353 7.26 -17.37 17.47
CA GLU A 353 6.69 -17.56 16.12
C GLU A 353 6.57 -16.24 15.34
N TRP A 354 6.34 -15.13 16.04
CA TRP A 354 6.24 -13.79 15.46
C TRP A 354 7.56 -12.99 15.50
N GLY A 355 8.70 -13.60 15.84
CA GLY A 355 10.03 -12.99 15.77
C GLY A 355 10.37 -12.00 16.89
N GLN A 356 9.68 -12.06 18.04
CA GLN A 356 9.96 -11.21 19.20
C GLN A 356 11.13 -11.81 20.04
N ASN A 357 12.36 -11.64 19.55
CA ASN A 357 13.55 -12.38 19.98
C ASN A 357 14.35 -11.71 21.13
N ASP A 358 13.84 -11.76 22.36
CA ASP A 358 14.58 -11.32 23.57
C ASP A 358 15.62 -12.37 24.02
N PRO A 359 16.93 -12.04 24.14
CA PRO A 359 17.98 -12.97 24.57
C PRO A 359 17.73 -13.65 25.92
N ALA A 360 17.04 -12.99 26.86
CA ALA A 360 16.70 -13.58 28.15
C ALA A 360 15.65 -14.70 28.00
N LEU A 361 14.71 -14.52 27.08
CA LEU A 361 13.62 -15.46 26.78
C LEU A 361 14.12 -16.65 25.96
N LEU A 362 15.06 -16.45 25.03
CA LEU A 362 15.70 -17.54 24.25
C LEU A 362 16.58 -18.44 25.13
N LYS A 363 17.28 -17.87 26.12
CA LYS A 363 18.02 -18.63 27.15
C LYS A 363 17.07 -19.36 28.10
N GLU A 364 15.98 -18.72 28.54
CA GLU A 364 14.91 -19.37 29.33
C GLU A 364 14.27 -20.52 28.55
N TYR A 365 14.13 -20.41 27.22
CA TYR A 365 13.59 -21.47 26.38
C TYR A 365 14.56 -22.64 26.18
N TYR A 366 15.83 -22.37 25.81
CA TYR A 366 16.86 -23.40 25.66
C TYR A 366 17.10 -24.19 26.96
N GLN A 367 17.10 -23.51 28.11
CA GLN A 367 17.33 -24.17 29.41
C GLN A 367 16.18 -25.07 29.86
N ASN A 368 14.94 -24.72 29.50
CA ASN A 368 13.75 -25.44 29.98
C ASN A 368 13.19 -26.45 28.97
N PHE A 369 13.59 -26.38 27.68
CA PHE A 369 12.96 -27.14 26.59
C PHE A 369 13.92 -27.79 25.57
N ASN A 370 15.21 -27.95 25.90
CA ASN A 370 16.18 -28.68 25.07
C ASN A 370 16.06 -30.21 25.25
N THR A 371 15.22 -30.86 24.43
CA THR A 371 14.95 -32.31 24.43
C THR A 371 15.15 -32.92 23.04
N GLU A 372 15.29 -34.25 22.96
CA GLU A 372 15.52 -34.98 21.68
C GLU A 372 14.41 -34.73 20.64
N ASP A 373 13.17 -34.52 21.09
CA ASP A 373 12.02 -34.21 20.23
C ASP A 373 11.99 -32.75 19.71
N ASN A 374 12.93 -31.90 20.17
CA ASN A 374 12.98 -30.46 19.86
C ASN A 374 14.26 -30.05 19.08
N THR A 375 14.99 -31.03 18.53
CA THR A 375 16.34 -30.88 17.94
C THR A 375 16.43 -29.84 16.81
N GLU A 376 15.38 -29.67 16.00
CA GLU A 376 15.35 -28.69 14.89
C GLU A 376 15.14 -27.24 15.38
N ILE A 377 14.26 -27.05 16.38
CA ILE A 377 14.03 -25.74 17.02
C ILE A 377 15.24 -25.35 17.89
N ILE A 378 15.92 -26.32 18.50
CA ILE A 378 17.15 -26.07 19.26
C ILE A 378 18.34 -25.72 18.35
N GLU A 379 18.49 -26.33 17.17
CA GLU A 379 19.50 -25.92 16.15
C GLU A 379 19.28 -24.44 15.74
N GLN A 380 18.02 -24.03 15.57
CA GLN A 380 17.63 -22.64 15.24
C GLN A 380 17.86 -21.68 16.42
N VAL A 381 17.46 -22.06 17.65
CA VAL A 381 17.68 -21.27 18.86
C VAL A 381 19.18 -21.05 19.12
N LEU A 382 20.02 -22.08 18.96
CA LEU A 382 21.47 -21.98 19.13
C LEU A 382 22.16 -21.13 18.04
N SER A 383 21.69 -21.20 16.79
CA SER A 383 22.18 -20.36 15.70
C SER A 383 21.84 -18.87 15.89
N VAL A 384 20.61 -18.56 16.33
CA VAL A 384 20.17 -17.17 16.60
C VAL A 384 20.85 -16.63 17.86
N LEU A 385 21.03 -17.45 18.89
CA LEU A 385 21.73 -17.08 20.11
C LEU A 385 23.21 -16.76 19.85
N TYR A 386 23.90 -17.53 19.00
CA TYR A 386 25.28 -17.23 18.59
C TYR A 386 25.39 -15.93 17.78
N SER A 387 24.40 -15.61 16.93
CA SER A 387 24.39 -14.35 16.18
C SER A 387 24.13 -13.11 17.04
N LEU A 388 23.32 -13.22 18.10
CA LEU A 388 23.02 -12.11 19.02
C LEU A 388 24.10 -11.95 20.09
N GLU A 389 24.72 -13.05 20.53
CA GLU A 389 25.79 -13.09 21.54
C GLU A 389 26.95 -14.01 21.08
N PRO A 390 27.94 -13.48 20.33
CA PRO A 390 29.04 -14.28 19.75
C PRO A 390 30.14 -14.58 20.78
N THR A 391 29.82 -15.36 21.82
CA THR A 391 30.76 -15.81 22.86
C THR A 391 31.40 -17.14 22.50
N ASP A 392 32.58 -17.43 23.06
CA ASP A 392 33.29 -18.72 22.88
C ASP A 392 32.43 -19.92 23.31
N GLU A 393 31.57 -19.74 24.32
CA GLU A 393 30.66 -20.76 24.83
C GLU A 393 29.53 -21.07 23.83
N ASN A 394 28.86 -20.05 23.30
CA ASN A 394 27.81 -20.20 22.29
C ASN A 394 28.37 -20.74 20.96
N GLN A 395 29.59 -20.33 20.59
CA GLN A 395 30.31 -20.84 19.41
C GLN A 395 30.63 -22.34 19.54
N HIS A 396 31.13 -22.77 20.70
CA HIS A 396 31.43 -24.17 20.95
C HIS A 396 30.17 -25.04 20.91
N THR A 397 29.08 -24.60 21.56
CA THR A 397 27.80 -25.33 21.59
C THR A 397 27.18 -25.53 20.20
N TYR A 398 27.34 -24.56 19.28
CA TYR A 398 26.81 -24.67 17.92
C TYR A 398 27.63 -25.59 16.99
N TYR A 399 28.96 -25.42 16.93
CA TYR A 399 29.79 -26.20 15.99
C TYR A 399 30.02 -27.65 16.45
N ASP A 400 30.00 -27.92 17.75
CA ASP A 400 30.00 -29.28 18.29
C ASP A 400 28.71 -30.03 17.92
N PHE A 401 27.56 -29.35 17.95
CA PHE A 401 26.28 -29.88 17.47
C PHE A 401 26.31 -30.19 15.96
N LEU A 402 26.97 -29.35 15.14
CA LEU A 402 27.11 -29.53 13.68
C LEU A 402 28.02 -30.72 13.29
N VAL A 403 29.22 -30.83 13.84
CA VAL A 403 30.17 -31.91 13.50
C VAL A 403 29.64 -33.28 13.95
N LYS A 404 28.95 -33.35 15.10
CA LYS A 404 28.27 -34.56 15.58
C LYS A 404 27.11 -35.02 14.69
N SER A 405 26.51 -34.09 13.93
CA SER A 405 25.40 -34.40 13.01
C SER A 405 25.85 -35.01 11.67
N ASN A 406 27.13 -34.86 11.30
CA ASN A 406 27.79 -35.40 10.08
C ASN A 406 26.92 -35.39 8.80
N LYS A 407 26.27 -34.26 8.50
CA LYS A 407 25.43 -34.04 7.31
C LYS A 407 26.31 -33.88 6.04
N ASP A 408 25.80 -34.20 4.86
CA ASP A 408 26.57 -34.27 3.59
C ASP A 408 27.25 -32.95 3.14
N ASP A 409 26.84 -31.80 3.70
CA ASP A 409 27.38 -30.47 3.41
C ASP A 409 28.52 -30.03 4.37
N LEU A 410 29.02 -30.96 5.19
CA LEU A 410 30.03 -30.73 6.23
C LEU A 410 31.31 -30.06 5.72
N LEU A 411 31.95 -30.56 4.65
CA LEU A 411 33.22 -29.98 4.15
C LEU A 411 33.04 -28.56 3.58
N GLN A 412 31.84 -28.21 3.08
CA GLN A 412 31.52 -26.87 2.58
C GLN A 412 31.34 -25.86 3.74
N LYS A 413 30.64 -26.26 4.81
CA LYS A 413 30.47 -25.43 6.02
C LYS A 413 31.77 -25.28 6.82
N LEU A 414 32.69 -26.24 6.72
CA LEU A 414 34.01 -26.20 7.36
C LEU A 414 35.08 -25.41 6.58
N ASP A 415 34.91 -25.21 5.27
CA ASP A 415 35.82 -24.38 4.45
C ASP A 415 35.64 -22.86 4.69
N GLU A 416 34.55 -22.43 5.36
CA GLU A 416 34.29 -21.03 5.76
C GLU A 416 35.02 -20.61 7.04
N ILE A 417 35.68 -21.56 7.73
CA ILE A 417 36.34 -21.35 9.02
C ILE A 417 37.87 -21.34 8.83
N GLU A 418 38.53 -20.32 9.37
CA GLU A 418 40.00 -20.25 9.35
C GLU A 418 40.60 -21.37 10.22
N PRO A 419 41.57 -22.17 9.71
CA PRO A 419 42.21 -23.23 10.49
C PRO A 419 42.76 -22.72 11.82
N CYS A 420 42.39 -23.41 12.91
CA CYS A 420 42.78 -23.10 14.29
C CYS A 420 42.18 -21.82 14.92
N SER A 421 41.12 -21.26 14.34
CA SER A 421 40.33 -20.19 14.99
C SER A 421 39.48 -20.68 16.18
N ILE A 422 39.25 -22.00 16.28
CA ILE A 422 38.48 -22.65 17.36
C ILE A 422 39.42 -23.04 18.50
N SER A 423 39.12 -22.57 19.73
CA SER A 423 39.93 -22.82 20.93
C SER A 423 39.78 -24.24 21.50
N ASN A 424 38.71 -24.96 21.15
CA ASN A 424 38.46 -26.34 21.57
C ASN A 424 39.20 -27.37 20.69
N LYS A 425 40.12 -28.13 21.29
CA LYS A 425 41.00 -29.09 20.60
C LYS A 425 40.31 -30.37 20.11
N ASP A 426 39.25 -30.81 20.78
CA ASP A 426 38.58 -32.05 20.42
C ASP A 426 37.72 -31.84 19.16
N LEU A 427 37.11 -30.66 19.01
CA LEU A 427 36.39 -30.28 17.80
C LEU A 427 37.32 -30.11 16.58
N ALA A 428 38.52 -29.53 16.77
CA ALA A 428 39.53 -29.40 15.72
C ALA A 428 40.07 -30.77 15.23
N THR A 429 40.08 -31.79 16.09
CA THR A 429 40.49 -33.17 15.78
C THR A 429 39.53 -33.80 14.77
N SER A 430 38.22 -33.74 15.05
CA SER A 430 37.17 -34.28 14.19
C SER A 430 37.14 -33.65 12.79
N ILE A 431 37.52 -32.37 12.68
CA ILE A 431 37.62 -31.65 11.39
C ILE A 431 38.81 -32.13 10.57
N SER A 432 39.96 -32.40 11.21
CA SER A 432 41.19 -32.82 10.54
C SER A 432 41.11 -34.24 9.96
N GLU A 433 40.45 -35.17 10.66
CA GLU A 433 40.25 -36.55 10.19
C GLU A 433 39.39 -36.62 8.92
N ALA A 434 38.38 -35.75 8.80
CA ALA A 434 37.50 -35.68 7.64
C ALA A 434 38.23 -35.30 6.32
N TYR A 435 39.34 -34.56 6.39
CA TYR A 435 40.15 -34.18 5.21
C TYR A 435 41.11 -35.30 4.75
N ALA A 436 41.64 -36.09 5.68
CA ALA A 436 42.66 -37.11 5.39
C ALA A 436 42.13 -38.30 4.58
N GLU A 437 40.86 -38.67 4.77
CA GLU A 437 40.19 -39.76 4.06
C GLU A 437 40.06 -39.52 2.55
N LYS A 438 40.32 -38.30 2.07
CA LYS A 438 40.22 -37.90 0.65
C LYS A 438 41.57 -37.72 -0.06
N LEU A 439 42.65 -38.27 0.50
CA LEU A 439 44.03 -38.19 -0.02
C LEU A 439 44.59 -36.75 -0.14
N ASN A 440 43.97 -35.78 0.53
CA ASN A 440 44.43 -34.40 0.68
C ASN A 440 45.11 -34.22 2.04
N PHE A 441 46.28 -34.83 2.15
CA PHE A 441 47.03 -34.89 3.41
C PHE A 441 47.54 -33.52 3.86
N ASP A 442 47.66 -32.54 2.96
CA ASP A 442 48.13 -31.19 3.25
C ASP A 442 47.11 -30.35 4.05
N LYS A 443 45.81 -30.38 3.71
CA LYS A 443 44.75 -29.68 4.48
C LYS A 443 44.44 -30.37 5.81
N ALA A 444 44.47 -31.70 5.83
CA ALA A 444 44.33 -32.48 7.06
C ALA A 444 45.41 -32.11 8.10
N GLU A 445 46.64 -31.86 7.63
CA GLU A 445 47.77 -31.45 8.47
C GLU A 445 47.64 -30.01 9.03
N LEU A 446 46.88 -29.12 8.39
CA LEU A 446 46.66 -27.75 8.89
C LEU A 446 45.81 -27.72 10.17
N TRP A 447 44.68 -28.44 10.17
CA TRP A 447 43.78 -28.55 11.33
C TRP A 447 44.36 -29.43 12.44
N GLN A 448 45.24 -30.37 12.10
CA GLN A 448 45.96 -31.21 13.06
C GLN A 448 46.76 -30.39 14.09
N LYS A 449 47.27 -29.21 13.71
CA LYS A 449 48.13 -28.37 14.58
C LYS A 449 47.43 -27.86 15.84
N CYS A 450 46.10 -27.76 15.79
CA CYS A 450 45.25 -27.32 16.89
C CYS A 450 44.39 -28.44 17.48
N GLY A 451 44.46 -29.66 16.92
CA GLY A 451 43.77 -30.86 17.41
C GLY A 451 44.67 -31.83 18.18
N ASN A 452 44.06 -32.87 18.73
CA ASN A 452 44.66 -33.97 19.49
C ASN A 452 44.85 -35.23 18.60
N ILE A 453 45.41 -35.10 17.40
CA ILE A 453 45.73 -36.26 16.53
C ILE A 453 47.09 -36.84 16.91
N SER A 454 47.17 -38.17 16.98
CA SER A 454 48.39 -38.86 17.38
C SER A 454 49.53 -38.66 16.37
N PRO A 455 50.78 -38.47 16.84
CA PRO A 455 51.95 -38.35 15.98
C PRO A 455 52.14 -39.56 15.04
N GLU A 456 51.66 -40.75 15.42
CA GLU A 456 51.72 -41.98 14.61
C GLU A 456 50.89 -41.88 13.33
N VAL A 457 49.70 -41.28 13.39
CA VAL A 457 48.80 -41.10 12.25
C VAL A 457 49.38 -40.07 11.27
N VAL A 458 49.92 -38.97 11.80
CA VAL A 458 50.64 -37.96 10.99
C VAL A 458 51.93 -38.54 10.39
N LYS A 459 52.60 -39.44 11.11
CA LYS A 459 53.78 -40.15 10.62
C LYS A 459 53.42 -41.09 9.47
N GLU A 460 52.29 -41.78 9.52
CA GLU A 460 51.80 -42.61 8.42
C GLU A 460 51.54 -41.77 7.16
N TRP A 461 50.92 -40.60 7.29
CA TRP A 461 50.74 -39.66 6.17
C TRP A 461 52.10 -39.23 5.59
N LYS A 462 53.07 -38.90 6.45
CA LYS A 462 54.44 -38.47 6.04
C LYS A 462 55.31 -39.60 5.47
N GLU A 463 55.15 -40.85 5.90
CA GLU A 463 55.90 -42.00 5.39
C GLU A 463 55.47 -42.36 3.96
N LYS A 464 54.16 -42.25 3.68
CA LYS A 464 53.61 -42.41 2.33
C LYS A 464 54.16 -41.35 1.36
N THR A 465 54.45 -40.14 1.84
CA THR A 465 55.11 -39.05 1.09
C THR A 465 56.62 -39.27 0.88
N LYS A 466 57.35 -39.75 1.89
CA LYS A 466 58.84 -39.87 1.86
C LYS A 466 59.39 -41.01 1.02
N THR A 467 58.67 -42.12 0.92
CA THR A 467 59.14 -43.34 0.22
C THR A 467 58.97 -43.27 -1.30
N ILE A 468 58.53 -42.13 -1.84
CA ILE A 468 58.17 -42.04 -3.24
C ILE A 468 59.37 -42.08 -4.20
N ALA A 469 60.51 -41.50 -3.85
CA ALA A 469 61.68 -41.40 -4.75
C ALA A 469 62.32 -42.76 -5.08
N SER A 470 62.31 -43.72 -4.14
CA SER A 470 62.86 -45.06 -4.36
C SER A 470 62.01 -45.91 -5.31
N LYS A 471 60.75 -45.51 -5.53
CA LYS A 471 59.88 -46.14 -6.53
C LYS A 471 60.38 -45.88 -7.96
N LYS A 472 61.22 -44.88 -8.23
CA LYS A 472 61.82 -44.61 -9.55
C LYS A 472 62.53 -45.84 -10.16
N PHE A 473 63.25 -46.61 -9.34
CA PHE A 473 64.05 -47.75 -9.81
C PHE A 473 63.36 -49.10 -9.61
N THR A 474 62.28 -49.16 -8.83
CA THR A 474 61.61 -50.41 -8.41
C THR A 474 60.20 -50.56 -8.98
N ASP A 475 59.49 -49.46 -9.19
CA ASP A 475 58.16 -49.38 -9.81
C ASP A 475 57.99 -47.98 -10.44
N PHE A 476 58.63 -47.81 -11.61
CA PHE A 476 58.69 -46.54 -12.32
C PHE A 476 57.28 -46.04 -12.72
N GLU A 477 56.27 -46.92 -12.79
CA GLU A 477 54.87 -46.55 -13.08
C GLU A 477 54.17 -45.87 -11.88
N TYR A 478 54.27 -46.43 -10.66
CA TYR A 478 53.71 -45.82 -9.42
C TYR A 478 54.39 -44.49 -9.08
N TYR A 479 55.71 -44.41 -9.32
CA TYR A 479 56.50 -43.19 -9.17
C TYR A 479 55.94 -42.06 -10.05
N LEU A 480 55.65 -42.34 -11.32
CA LEU A 480 55.09 -41.33 -12.22
C LEU A 480 53.65 -40.94 -11.85
N ARG A 481 52.81 -41.81 -11.26
CA ARG A 481 51.40 -41.51 -10.86
C ARG A 481 51.25 -40.57 -9.68
N TYR A 482 52.10 -40.71 -8.66
CA TYR A 482 52.14 -39.77 -7.55
C TYR A 482 52.63 -38.39 -8.01
N LEU A 483 53.66 -38.35 -8.86
CA LEU A 483 54.20 -37.11 -9.43
C LEU A 483 53.17 -36.40 -10.31
N LEU A 484 52.34 -37.13 -11.05
CA LEU A 484 51.23 -36.54 -11.79
C LEU A 484 50.15 -35.89 -10.90
N VAL A 485 50.03 -36.24 -9.60
CA VAL A 485 49.07 -35.66 -8.64
C VAL A 485 49.68 -34.55 -7.77
N ASN A 486 51.00 -34.61 -7.53
CA ASN A 486 51.68 -33.76 -6.54
C ASN A 486 52.90 -32.97 -7.07
N ASP A 487 53.50 -33.32 -8.23
CA ASP A 487 54.71 -32.65 -8.81
C ASP A 487 54.92 -32.94 -10.34
N PRO A 488 54.23 -32.21 -11.24
CA PRO A 488 54.19 -32.49 -12.69
C PRO A 488 55.42 -32.05 -13.52
N ASP A 489 56.20 -31.04 -13.10
CA ASP A 489 57.39 -30.55 -13.83
C ASP A 489 58.49 -31.61 -13.92
N LYS A 490 58.74 -32.29 -12.80
CA LYS A 490 59.74 -33.35 -12.70
C LYS A 490 59.36 -34.59 -13.52
N ALA A 491 58.07 -34.81 -13.76
CA ALA A 491 57.60 -35.89 -14.61
C ALA A 491 57.95 -35.66 -16.11
N LEU A 492 58.17 -34.40 -16.55
CA LEU A 492 58.48 -34.06 -17.94
C LEU A 492 59.95 -34.29 -18.30
N GLU A 493 60.87 -33.83 -17.44
CA GLU A 493 62.32 -33.96 -17.65
C GLU A 493 62.74 -35.42 -17.84
N GLU A 494 62.22 -36.30 -16.98
CA GLU A 494 62.50 -37.73 -17.01
C GLU A 494 61.96 -38.44 -18.27
N ALA A 495 61.02 -37.83 -18.99
CA ALA A 495 60.42 -38.40 -20.20
C ALA A 495 61.12 -37.96 -21.52
N GLN A 496 62.01 -36.96 -21.50
CA GLN A 496 62.44 -36.19 -22.69
C GLN A 496 63.37 -36.90 -23.68
N GLU A 497 64.29 -37.73 -23.17
CA GLU A 497 65.29 -38.50 -23.95
C GLU A 497 64.86 -39.95 -24.19
N ILE A 498 63.64 -40.30 -23.78
CA ILE A 498 63.09 -41.64 -23.98
C ILE A 498 62.57 -41.73 -25.42
N GLU A 499 62.96 -42.79 -26.14
CA GLU A 499 62.49 -43.02 -27.49
C GLU A 499 60.98 -43.34 -27.47
N PRO A 500 60.18 -42.72 -28.37
CA PRO A 500 58.77 -43.03 -28.49
C PRO A 500 58.52 -44.53 -28.59
N CYS A 501 57.49 -45.01 -27.87
CA CYS A 501 57.01 -46.40 -27.90
C CYS A 501 57.82 -47.39 -27.03
N ARG A 502 58.60 -46.92 -26.05
CA ARG A 502 59.35 -47.79 -25.13
C ARG A 502 58.43 -48.82 -24.39
N PRO A 503 58.76 -50.13 -24.33
CA PRO A 503 57.82 -51.19 -23.92
C PRO A 503 57.24 -51.13 -22.49
N ASP A 504 58.01 -50.69 -21.49
CA ASP A 504 57.64 -50.58 -20.07
C ASP A 504 56.73 -49.37 -19.77
N LEU A 505 56.65 -48.42 -20.70
CA LEU A 505 55.89 -47.17 -20.56
C LEU A 505 54.69 -47.08 -21.50
N ILE A 506 54.37 -48.16 -22.20
CA ILE A 506 53.18 -48.23 -23.08
C ILE A 506 51.90 -47.87 -22.30
N ARG A 507 51.80 -48.27 -21.01
CA ARG A 507 50.64 -47.97 -20.15
C ARG A 507 50.55 -46.50 -19.71
N LEU A 508 51.66 -45.78 -19.75
CA LEU A 508 51.75 -44.35 -19.42
C LEU A 508 51.88 -43.46 -20.67
N SER A 509 51.98 -44.04 -21.87
CA SER A 509 52.23 -43.33 -23.14
C SER A 509 51.22 -42.23 -23.43
N LYS A 510 49.96 -42.42 -23.02
CA LYS A 510 48.93 -41.37 -23.06
C LYS A 510 49.26 -40.20 -22.13
N ASN A 511 49.60 -40.47 -20.87
CA ASN A 511 49.93 -39.44 -19.87
C ASN A 511 51.22 -38.70 -20.23
N ILE A 512 52.18 -39.39 -20.87
CA ILE A 512 53.45 -38.83 -21.36
C ILE A 512 53.23 -37.94 -22.60
N ALA A 513 52.43 -38.37 -23.58
CA ALA A 513 52.11 -37.54 -24.73
C ALA A 513 51.30 -36.29 -24.35
N LEU A 514 50.42 -36.40 -23.34
CA LEU A 514 49.69 -35.26 -22.78
C LEU A 514 50.61 -34.30 -22.02
N LEU A 515 51.59 -34.82 -21.29
CA LEU A 515 52.61 -34.03 -20.62
C LEU A 515 53.48 -33.25 -21.62
N PHE A 516 53.94 -33.84 -22.73
CA PHE A 516 54.67 -33.09 -23.78
C PHE A 516 53.83 -32.00 -24.46
N ALA A 517 52.54 -32.23 -24.62
CA ALA A 517 51.61 -31.24 -25.13
C ALA A 517 51.38 -30.06 -24.16
N GLN A 518 51.40 -30.31 -22.84
CA GLN A 518 51.31 -29.26 -21.81
C GLN A 518 52.48 -28.27 -21.89
N TYR A 519 53.66 -28.71 -22.35
CA TYR A 519 54.84 -27.87 -22.56
C TYR A 519 55.02 -27.45 -24.03
N SER A 520 53.94 -27.47 -24.82
CA SER A 520 53.87 -26.99 -26.21
C SER A 520 54.82 -27.67 -27.21
N GLN A 521 55.34 -28.87 -26.90
CA GLN A 521 56.21 -29.63 -27.80
C GLN A 521 55.39 -30.53 -28.74
N TYR A 522 54.58 -29.92 -29.61
CA TYR A 522 53.53 -30.61 -30.37
C TYR A 522 54.03 -31.64 -31.40
N GLN A 523 55.22 -31.47 -31.98
CA GLN A 523 55.84 -32.48 -32.84
C GLN A 523 56.14 -33.77 -32.06
N LYS A 524 56.78 -33.66 -30.88
CA LYS A 524 57.08 -34.84 -30.02
C LYS A 524 55.81 -35.47 -29.45
N ALA A 525 54.80 -34.67 -29.13
CA ALA A 525 53.49 -35.18 -28.72
C ALA A 525 52.83 -36.00 -29.85
N LEU A 526 52.92 -35.54 -31.11
CA LEU A 526 52.48 -36.27 -32.29
C LEU A 526 53.30 -37.56 -32.52
N ASP A 527 54.63 -37.51 -32.34
CA ASP A 527 55.51 -38.67 -32.48
C ASP A 527 55.19 -39.77 -31.44
N TRP A 528 55.08 -39.41 -30.15
CA TRP A 528 54.65 -40.32 -29.07
C TRP A 528 53.21 -40.82 -29.24
N SER A 529 52.37 -40.10 -29.98
CA SER A 529 51.00 -40.56 -30.30
C SER A 529 50.91 -41.68 -31.32
N THR A 530 51.96 -41.89 -32.12
CA THR A 530 52.00 -43.03 -33.05
C THR A 530 52.18 -44.37 -32.34
N CYS A 531 52.72 -44.34 -31.12
CA CYS A 531 53.05 -45.48 -30.28
C CYS A 531 51.86 -46.10 -29.54
N THR A 532 50.77 -45.35 -29.43
CA THR A 532 49.59 -45.79 -28.74
C THR A 532 48.36 -45.29 -29.47
N ASN A 533 47.45 -46.18 -29.77
CA ASN A 533 46.12 -45.84 -30.31
C ASN A 533 45.17 -45.30 -29.22
N THR A 534 45.68 -45.08 -27.99
CA THR A 534 44.90 -44.60 -26.84
C THR A 534 44.86 -43.07 -26.72
N ILE A 535 45.70 -42.36 -27.48
CA ILE A 535 45.64 -40.90 -27.58
C ILE A 535 44.56 -40.55 -28.59
N ALA A 536 43.59 -39.77 -28.14
CA ALA A 536 42.47 -39.40 -28.97
C ALA A 536 42.94 -38.58 -30.18
N ILE A 537 42.42 -38.92 -31.35
CA ILE A 537 42.54 -38.17 -32.61
C ILE A 537 42.27 -36.65 -32.46
N LYS A 538 41.49 -36.26 -31.44
CA LYS A 538 41.31 -34.88 -30.95
C LYS A 538 42.64 -34.16 -30.71
N HIS A 539 43.50 -34.75 -29.88
CA HIS A 539 44.82 -34.19 -29.57
C HIS A 539 45.72 -34.14 -30.81
N ILE A 540 45.61 -35.14 -31.68
CA ILE A 540 46.36 -35.18 -32.95
C ILE A 540 45.92 -34.03 -33.88
N LEU A 541 44.63 -33.73 -33.97
CA LEU A 541 44.09 -32.60 -34.73
C LEU A 541 44.46 -31.23 -34.13
N ASP A 542 44.45 -31.08 -32.80
CA ASP A 542 44.91 -29.86 -32.09
C ASP A 542 46.38 -29.60 -32.35
N TRP A 543 47.22 -30.62 -32.17
CA TRP A 543 48.66 -30.50 -32.41
C TRP A 543 48.96 -30.25 -33.90
N ASN A 544 48.10 -30.70 -34.83
CA ASN A 544 48.18 -30.36 -36.26
C ASN A 544 47.65 -28.97 -36.63
N LEU A 545 46.80 -28.33 -35.81
CA LEU A 545 46.41 -26.93 -35.99
C LEU A 545 47.61 -26.02 -35.69
N GLU A 546 48.25 -26.27 -34.54
CA GLU A 546 49.39 -25.51 -34.03
C GLU A 546 50.68 -25.78 -34.83
N TYR A 547 50.86 -27.01 -35.33
CA TYR A 547 51.96 -27.37 -36.21
C TYR A 547 51.67 -27.00 -37.67
N ALA A 548 52.55 -26.22 -38.30
CA ALA A 548 52.45 -25.81 -39.71
C ALA A 548 51.13 -25.11 -40.11
N ASN A 549 50.51 -24.37 -39.18
CA ASN A 549 49.31 -23.53 -39.37
C ASN A 549 48.11 -24.29 -39.97
N GLY A 550 47.89 -25.54 -39.54
CA GLY A 550 46.75 -26.34 -39.98
C GLY A 550 46.77 -26.76 -41.44
N ARG A 551 47.93 -26.69 -42.13
CA ARG A 551 48.06 -27.06 -43.56
C ARG A 551 47.47 -28.44 -43.87
N TYR A 552 47.67 -29.40 -42.98
CA TYR A 552 47.19 -30.77 -43.15
C TYR A 552 45.88 -31.07 -42.42
N LEU A 553 45.28 -30.09 -41.72
CA LEU A 553 44.13 -30.30 -40.82
C LEU A 553 42.90 -30.88 -41.53
N LYS A 554 42.43 -30.26 -42.63
CA LYS A 554 41.29 -30.76 -43.41
C LYS A 554 41.59 -32.12 -44.06
N GLN A 555 42.84 -32.38 -44.42
CA GLN A 555 43.27 -33.65 -45.05
C GLN A 555 43.33 -34.80 -44.03
N VAL A 556 43.88 -34.57 -42.84
CA VAL A 556 43.91 -35.52 -41.72
C VAL A 556 42.49 -35.82 -41.25
N TYR A 557 41.64 -34.78 -41.14
CA TYR A 557 40.22 -34.91 -40.82
C TYR A 557 39.46 -35.74 -41.87
N ALA A 558 39.56 -35.37 -43.15
CA ALA A 558 38.85 -36.08 -44.22
C ALA A 558 39.29 -37.54 -44.34
N LYS A 559 40.60 -37.83 -44.26
CA LYS A 559 41.15 -39.20 -44.32
C LYS A 559 40.70 -40.07 -43.12
N HIS A 560 40.51 -39.46 -41.95
CA HIS A 560 40.02 -40.16 -40.76
C HIS A 560 38.53 -40.44 -40.83
N ILE A 561 37.73 -39.46 -41.26
CA ILE A 561 36.27 -39.58 -41.38
C ILE A 561 35.84 -40.45 -42.56
N GLU A 562 36.59 -40.46 -43.66
CA GLU A 562 36.31 -41.37 -44.79
C GLU A 562 36.42 -42.85 -44.36
N LYS A 563 37.42 -43.18 -43.53
CA LYS A 563 37.61 -44.53 -42.99
C LYS A 563 36.73 -44.82 -41.77
N ASN A 564 36.37 -43.79 -41.01
CA ASN A 564 35.54 -43.86 -39.82
C ASN A 564 34.38 -42.85 -39.93
N PRO A 565 33.38 -43.10 -40.80
CA PRO A 565 32.30 -42.14 -41.09
C PRO A 565 31.36 -41.90 -39.90
N ARG A 566 31.56 -42.63 -38.81
CA ARG A 566 30.85 -42.48 -37.54
C ARG A 566 31.76 -42.07 -36.39
N ASP A 567 32.99 -41.60 -36.67
CA ASP A 567 33.88 -41.02 -35.66
C ASP A 567 33.52 -39.57 -35.38
N TYR A 568 32.39 -39.45 -34.70
CA TYR A 568 31.79 -38.20 -34.33
C TYR A 568 32.66 -37.36 -33.40
N ASN A 569 33.45 -37.97 -32.51
CA ASN A 569 34.37 -37.25 -31.62
C ASN A 569 35.36 -36.40 -32.42
N THR A 570 35.83 -36.95 -33.54
CA THR A 570 36.72 -36.24 -34.47
C THR A 570 35.99 -35.16 -35.25
N MET A 571 34.77 -35.45 -35.70
CA MET A 571 33.92 -34.48 -36.39
C MET A 571 33.68 -33.23 -35.56
N ASN A 572 33.38 -33.37 -34.28
CA ASN A 572 33.16 -32.21 -33.46
C ASN A 572 34.42 -31.44 -33.10
N HIS A 573 35.52 -32.15 -32.93
CA HIS A 573 36.77 -31.46 -32.68
C HIS A 573 37.17 -30.59 -33.88
N MET A 574 36.95 -31.10 -35.10
CA MET A 574 37.11 -30.33 -36.32
C MET A 574 36.18 -29.11 -36.36
N VAL A 575 34.93 -29.26 -35.92
CA VAL A 575 33.97 -28.15 -35.80
C VAL A 575 34.49 -27.05 -34.87
N LYS A 576 35.06 -27.39 -33.70
CA LYS A 576 35.69 -26.44 -32.77
C LYS A 576 36.83 -25.66 -33.43
N LEU A 577 37.68 -26.35 -34.20
CA LEU A 577 38.79 -25.74 -34.93
C LEU A 577 38.32 -24.83 -36.08
N LEU A 578 37.14 -25.06 -36.67
CA LEU A 578 36.56 -24.20 -37.70
C LEU A 578 35.95 -22.91 -37.13
N LEU A 579 35.31 -22.98 -35.96
CA LEU A 579 34.82 -21.80 -35.25
C LEU A 579 35.95 -20.86 -34.82
N LEU A 580 37.09 -21.41 -34.37
CA LEU A 580 38.30 -20.64 -34.08
C LEU A 580 38.86 -19.88 -35.30
N LYS A 581 38.48 -20.28 -36.52
CA LYS A 581 38.81 -19.60 -37.78
C LYS A 581 37.69 -18.68 -38.29
N GLY A 582 36.57 -18.54 -37.56
CA GLY A 582 35.43 -17.66 -37.87
C GLY A 582 34.33 -18.25 -38.77
N ASP A 583 34.32 -19.56 -39.03
CA ASP A 583 33.37 -20.20 -39.97
C ASP A 583 32.16 -20.85 -39.24
N VAL A 584 31.19 -20.03 -38.82
CA VAL A 584 30.02 -20.46 -38.02
C VAL A 584 29.07 -21.39 -38.79
N ASP A 585 28.83 -21.13 -40.07
CA ASP A 585 27.93 -21.95 -40.89
C ASP A 585 28.57 -23.29 -41.32
N GLY A 586 29.88 -23.30 -41.65
CA GLY A 586 30.63 -24.53 -41.92
C GLY A 586 30.74 -25.45 -40.70
N ALA A 587 30.91 -24.86 -39.51
CA ALA A 587 30.84 -25.56 -38.24
C ALA A 587 29.44 -26.14 -37.96
N GLY A 588 28.37 -25.36 -38.15
CA GLY A 588 26.99 -25.80 -37.95
C GLY A 588 26.58 -26.98 -38.86
N LYS A 589 27.05 -26.99 -40.12
CA LYS A 589 26.75 -28.07 -41.08
C LYS A 589 27.40 -29.40 -40.73
N ILE A 590 28.69 -29.40 -40.37
CA ILE A 590 29.36 -30.63 -39.93
C ILE A 590 28.71 -31.12 -38.63
N ALA A 591 28.38 -30.22 -37.70
CA ALA A 591 27.72 -30.57 -36.45
C ALA A 591 26.33 -31.20 -36.64
N LEU A 592 25.53 -30.75 -37.62
CA LEU A 592 24.22 -31.37 -37.93
C LEU A 592 24.34 -32.81 -38.45
N SER A 593 25.47 -33.16 -39.07
CA SER A 593 25.72 -34.51 -39.58
C SER A 593 26.16 -35.51 -38.49
N ILE A 594 26.44 -35.00 -37.29
CA ILE A 594 26.83 -35.79 -36.12
C ILE A 594 25.57 -36.13 -35.32
N PRO A 595 25.31 -37.40 -34.98
CA PRO A 595 24.26 -37.76 -34.05
C PRO A 595 24.41 -36.98 -32.74
N GLN A 596 23.32 -36.40 -32.25
CA GLN A 596 23.32 -35.43 -31.15
C GLN A 596 23.98 -35.95 -29.86
N ASN A 597 23.89 -37.26 -29.59
CA ASN A 597 24.55 -37.93 -28.44
C ASN A 597 26.07 -38.06 -28.58
N LYS A 598 26.61 -37.58 -29.70
CA LYS A 598 28.01 -37.70 -30.06
C LYS A 598 28.62 -36.35 -30.40
N ILE A 599 27.95 -35.21 -30.13
CA ILE A 599 28.43 -33.84 -30.39
C ILE A 599 29.37 -33.34 -29.26
N ASP A 600 30.46 -32.62 -29.56
CA ASP A 600 31.43 -32.12 -28.56
C ASP A 600 30.80 -30.95 -27.79
N PRO A 601 30.75 -31.01 -26.46
CA PRO A 601 30.22 -29.94 -25.64
C PRO A 601 30.91 -28.59 -25.85
N ASP A 602 32.21 -28.55 -26.17
CA ASP A 602 32.95 -27.29 -26.38
C ASP A 602 32.52 -26.56 -27.66
N PHE A 603 32.03 -27.30 -28.65
CA PHE A 603 31.48 -26.72 -29.88
C PHE A 603 30.28 -25.85 -29.54
N LYS A 604 29.39 -26.38 -28.70
CA LYS A 604 28.22 -25.65 -28.26
C LYS A 604 28.65 -24.31 -27.65
N ILE A 605 29.63 -24.27 -26.75
CA ILE A 605 30.12 -23.04 -26.09
C ILE A 605 30.66 -22.02 -27.11
N ALA A 606 31.52 -22.45 -28.03
CA ALA A 606 32.11 -21.57 -29.04
C ALA A 606 31.07 -21.06 -30.04
N PHE A 607 30.19 -21.95 -30.51
CA PHE A 607 29.08 -21.63 -31.41
C PHE A 607 28.12 -20.62 -30.75
N ASN A 608 27.86 -20.83 -29.46
CA ASN A 608 27.02 -19.99 -28.66
C ASN A 608 27.58 -18.60 -28.37
N ASN A 609 28.89 -18.46 -28.16
CA ASN A 609 29.52 -17.15 -27.97
C ASN A 609 29.42 -16.30 -29.24
N GLU A 610 29.57 -16.93 -30.41
CA GLU A 610 29.36 -16.29 -31.72
C GLU A 610 27.88 -15.97 -32.00
N VAL A 611 26.93 -16.77 -31.50
CA VAL A 611 25.50 -16.44 -31.59
C VAL A 611 25.09 -15.33 -30.61
N LYS A 612 25.69 -15.28 -29.41
CA LYS A 612 25.40 -14.30 -28.33
C LYS A 612 25.80 -12.87 -28.71
N SER A 613 26.79 -12.69 -29.57
CA SER A 613 27.23 -11.36 -30.06
C SER A 613 26.29 -10.75 -31.11
N GLU A 614 25.26 -11.48 -31.55
CA GLU A 614 24.26 -11.03 -32.53
C GLU A 614 22.97 -10.48 -31.87
N THR A 615 22.12 -9.77 -32.62
CA THR A 615 20.85 -9.17 -32.15
C THR A 615 19.80 -10.21 -31.68
N ASN A 616 18.88 -9.84 -30.76
CA ASN A 616 17.82 -10.72 -30.20
C ASN A 616 16.99 -11.49 -31.26
N GLU A 617 16.72 -10.85 -32.40
CA GLU A 617 15.99 -11.46 -33.52
C GLU A 617 16.83 -12.52 -34.27
N LYS A 618 18.10 -12.23 -34.58
CA LYS A 618 19.04 -13.21 -35.17
C LYS A 618 19.36 -14.36 -34.23
N GLN A 619 19.46 -14.11 -32.92
CA GLN A 619 19.60 -15.15 -31.90
C GLN A 619 18.42 -16.12 -31.97
N SER A 620 17.19 -15.60 -32.05
CA SER A 620 15.97 -16.41 -32.19
C SER A 620 15.98 -17.24 -33.48
N LEU A 621 16.51 -16.71 -34.59
CA LEU A 621 16.66 -17.41 -35.87
C LEU A 621 17.69 -18.55 -35.81
N TYR A 622 18.88 -18.33 -35.24
CA TYR A 622 19.89 -19.38 -35.07
C TYR A 622 19.42 -20.47 -34.10
N VAL A 623 18.73 -20.09 -33.01
CA VAL A 623 18.07 -21.03 -32.09
C VAL A 623 17.01 -21.85 -32.82
N SER A 624 16.24 -21.28 -33.75
CA SER A 624 15.24 -22.06 -34.51
C SER A 624 15.85 -23.10 -35.47
N LYS A 625 16.99 -22.79 -36.11
CA LYS A 625 17.63 -23.65 -37.12
C LYS A 625 18.57 -24.70 -36.53
N TYR A 626 19.33 -24.30 -35.51
CA TYR A 626 20.40 -25.09 -34.93
C TYR A 626 20.14 -25.42 -33.45
N LYS A 627 18.86 -25.39 -33.00
CA LYS A 627 18.46 -25.66 -31.60
C LYS A 627 19.17 -26.87 -30.98
N VAL A 628 19.23 -27.94 -31.77
CA VAL A 628 19.80 -29.26 -31.44
C VAL A 628 21.31 -29.18 -31.14
N LEU A 629 21.98 -28.16 -31.70
CA LEU A 629 23.42 -27.97 -31.73
C LEU A 629 23.95 -26.90 -30.76
N MET A 630 23.08 -26.20 -30.05
CA MET A 630 23.47 -25.13 -29.14
C MET A 630 23.55 -25.67 -27.71
N ASP A 631 24.37 -25.03 -26.86
CA ASP A 631 24.32 -25.38 -25.43
C ASP A 631 22.93 -25.16 -24.95
N ASP A 632 22.48 -26.19 -24.26
CA ASP A 632 21.32 -26.11 -23.42
C ASP A 632 21.44 -24.87 -22.55
N ALA A 633 22.63 -24.46 -22.07
CA ALA A 633 22.81 -23.21 -21.31
C ALA A 633 22.45 -21.90 -22.05
N ILE A 634 22.72 -21.77 -23.35
CA ILE A 634 22.45 -20.54 -24.13
C ILE A 634 21.05 -20.56 -24.72
N VAL A 635 20.62 -21.72 -25.21
CA VAL A 635 19.20 -21.95 -25.53
C VAL A 635 18.38 -21.69 -24.28
N LYS A 636 18.77 -22.25 -23.14
CA LYS A 636 18.15 -22.00 -21.84
C LYS A 636 18.31 -20.55 -21.42
N LYS A 637 19.41 -19.84 -21.70
CA LYS A 637 19.53 -18.40 -21.38
C LYS A 637 18.57 -17.56 -22.21
N SER A 638 18.50 -17.77 -23.52
CA SER A 638 17.56 -17.08 -24.41
C SER A 638 16.12 -17.45 -24.08
N GLU A 639 15.85 -18.73 -23.82
CA GLU A 639 14.56 -19.21 -23.32
C GLU A 639 14.24 -18.68 -21.91
N ILE A 640 15.25 -18.45 -21.06
CA ILE A 640 15.13 -17.81 -19.74
C ILE A 640 14.71 -16.36 -19.94
N GLU A 641 15.39 -15.59 -20.80
CA GLU A 641 15.08 -14.17 -21.06
C GLU A 641 13.71 -14.00 -21.75
N ALA A 642 13.41 -14.85 -22.73
CA ALA A 642 12.09 -14.89 -23.35
C ALA A 642 11.00 -15.23 -22.33
N ARG A 643 11.25 -16.19 -21.43
CA ARG A 643 10.33 -16.54 -20.34
C ARG A 643 10.24 -15.45 -19.27
N LYS A 644 11.33 -14.73 -18.97
CA LYS A 644 11.35 -13.58 -18.06
C LYS A 644 10.42 -12.48 -18.54
N LYS A 645 10.48 -12.15 -19.84
CA LYS A 645 9.68 -11.07 -20.43
C LYS A 645 8.27 -11.51 -20.83
N LYS A 646 8.14 -12.64 -21.54
CA LYS A 646 6.91 -13.09 -22.20
C LYS A 646 6.49 -14.54 -21.86
N GLY A 647 6.90 -15.05 -20.69
CA GLY A 647 6.42 -16.34 -20.19
C GLY A 647 4.98 -16.29 -19.68
N HIS A 648 4.30 -17.45 -19.65
CA HIS A 648 3.07 -17.59 -18.87
C HIS A 648 3.37 -17.31 -17.40
N SER A 649 2.40 -16.84 -16.62
CA SER A 649 2.65 -16.39 -15.25
C SER A 649 1.60 -16.88 -14.28
N ILE A 650 2.04 -17.16 -13.06
CA ILE A 650 1.16 -17.41 -11.91
C ILE A 650 1.62 -16.47 -10.80
N GLY A 651 0.69 -15.88 -10.06
CA GLY A 651 1.08 -14.95 -9.02
C GLY A 651 -0.01 -14.69 -8.00
N LEU A 652 0.41 -14.07 -6.91
CA LEU A 652 -0.44 -13.57 -5.85
C LEU A 652 -0.17 -12.08 -5.69
N THR A 653 -1.22 -11.27 -5.68
CA THR A 653 -1.12 -9.83 -5.42
C THR A 653 -2.01 -9.48 -4.23
N SER A 654 -1.42 -8.94 -3.18
CA SER A 654 -2.13 -8.38 -2.04
C SER A 654 -2.13 -6.86 -2.16
N SER A 655 -3.28 -6.21 -2.03
CA SER A 655 -3.41 -4.77 -2.06
C SER A 655 -4.24 -4.29 -0.88
N ALA A 656 -3.78 -3.26 -0.17
CA ALA A 656 -4.52 -2.57 0.86
C ALA A 656 -4.71 -1.10 0.49
N ILE A 657 -5.90 -0.57 0.80
CA ILE A 657 -6.18 0.85 0.86
C ILE A 657 -6.47 1.16 2.32
N ALA A 658 -5.91 2.25 2.84
CA ALA A 658 -6.06 2.67 4.22
C ALA A 658 -6.22 4.18 4.33
N ASP A 659 -6.82 4.60 5.43
CA ASP A 659 -6.71 5.95 5.99
C ASP A 659 -5.73 5.90 7.14
N GLU A 660 -4.62 6.63 7.04
CA GLU A 660 -3.45 6.41 7.90
C GLU A 660 -3.05 4.91 7.91
N PHE A 661 -3.28 4.22 9.04
CA PHE A 661 -3.05 2.78 9.22
C PHE A 661 -4.35 1.95 9.30
N ASN A 662 -5.51 2.59 9.09
CA ASN A 662 -6.81 1.94 9.13
C ASN A 662 -7.22 1.43 7.74
N PRO A 663 -7.14 0.12 7.45
CA PRO A 663 -7.57 -0.39 6.15
C PRO A 663 -9.06 -0.11 5.90
N THR A 664 -9.36 0.35 4.70
CA THR A 664 -10.72 0.46 4.12
C THR A 664 -10.97 -0.61 3.06
N LEU A 665 -9.92 -1.14 2.45
CA LEU A 665 -9.98 -2.28 1.54
C LEU A 665 -8.73 -3.14 1.71
N PHE A 666 -8.90 -4.45 1.73
CA PHE A 666 -7.82 -5.41 1.55
C PHE A 666 -8.24 -6.46 0.54
N ASN A 667 -7.44 -6.68 -0.50
CA ASN A 667 -7.71 -7.68 -1.53
C ASN A 667 -6.48 -8.55 -1.73
N ASN A 668 -6.71 -9.83 -1.94
CA ASN A 668 -5.77 -10.81 -2.45
C ASN A 668 -6.27 -11.28 -3.81
N ALA A 669 -5.41 -11.26 -4.81
CA ALA A 669 -5.71 -11.74 -6.15
C ALA A 669 -4.70 -12.82 -6.53
N PHE A 670 -5.16 -14.07 -6.59
CA PHE A 670 -4.42 -15.13 -7.25
C PHE A 670 -4.68 -15.04 -8.74
N HIS A 671 -3.63 -15.05 -9.57
CA HIS A 671 -3.78 -14.85 -11.00
C HIS A 671 -2.95 -15.81 -11.85
N PHE A 672 -3.50 -16.15 -13.01
CA PHE A 672 -2.86 -16.87 -14.10
C PHE A 672 -2.81 -15.96 -15.33
N GLY A 673 -1.61 -15.66 -15.82
CA GLY A 673 -1.36 -14.87 -17.03
C GLY A 673 -0.81 -15.74 -18.15
N PHE A 674 -1.15 -15.44 -19.40
CA PHE A 674 -0.55 -16.08 -20.56
C PHE A 674 -0.45 -15.11 -21.75
N TYR A 675 0.50 -15.37 -22.63
CA TYR A 675 0.67 -14.64 -23.88
C TYR A 675 0.07 -15.46 -25.03
N ASN A 676 -0.72 -14.81 -25.88
CA ASN A 676 -1.27 -15.46 -27.06
C ASN A 676 -0.23 -15.51 -28.20
N THR A 677 -0.62 -16.06 -29.36
CA THR A 677 0.28 -16.20 -30.53
C THR A 677 0.72 -14.87 -31.14
N LYS A 678 0.01 -13.78 -30.86
CA LYS A 678 0.38 -12.41 -31.26
C LYS A 678 1.27 -11.73 -30.22
N LEU A 679 1.57 -12.37 -29.09
CA LEU A 679 2.26 -11.81 -27.93
C LEU A 679 1.44 -10.75 -27.16
N ASP A 680 0.11 -10.82 -27.23
CA ASP A 680 -0.74 -10.06 -26.29
C ASP A 680 -0.94 -10.83 -24.99
N PHE A 681 -1.09 -10.10 -23.89
CA PHE A 681 -1.20 -10.65 -22.55
C PHE A 681 -2.65 -10.79 -22.11
N HIS A 682 -2.98 -11.95 -21.54
CA HIS A 682 -4.28 -12.28 -20.94
C HIS A 682 -4.05 -12.69 -19.49
N LYS A 683 -4.89 -12.20 -18.57
CA LYS A 683 -4.80 -12.48 -17.12
C LYS A 683 -6.16 -12.85 -16.56
N PHE A 684 -6.27 -14.03 -15.96
CA PHE A 684 -7.40 -14.47 -15.17
C PHE A 684 -7.04 -14.39 -13.69
N SER A 685 -7.94 -13.90 -12.84
CA SER A 685 -7.69 -13.81 -11.40
C SER A 685 -8.90 -14.29 -10.59
N ILE A 686 -8.63 -14.95 -9.47
CA ILE A 686 -9.58 -15.14 -8.37
C ILE A 686 -9.22 -14.09 -7.32
N VAL A 687 -10.19 -13.28 -6.93
CA VAL A 687 -10.01 -12.17 -6.00
C VAL A 687 -10.80 -12.46 -4.74
N GLN A 688 -10.14 -12.40 -3.59
CA GLN A 688 -10.76 -12.46 -2.28
C GLN A 688 -10.36 -11.22 -1.50
N GLY A 689 -11.31 -10.54 -0.87
CA GLY A 689 -10.98 -9.37 -0.08
C GLY A 689 -11.99 -9.05 1.00
N THR A 690 -11.72 -7.99 1.72
CA THR A 690 -12.63 -7.39 2.69
C THR A 690 -12.63 -5.89 2.45
N ALA A 691 -13.80 -5.31 2.18
CA ALA A 691 -14.01 -3.88 2.28
C ALA A 691 -14.43 -3.57 3.71
N TYR A 692 -13.64 -2.76 4.40
CA TYR A 692 -13.82 -2.48 5.82
C TYR A 692 -14.69 -1.26 6.05
N SER A 693 -15.33 -1.26 7.21
CA SER A 693 -15.89 -0.07 7.81
C SER A 693 -14.85 1.05 7.88
N VAL A 694 -15.30 2.25 7.51
CA VAL A 694 -14.44 3.43 7.41
C VAL A 694 -14.40 4.15 8.74
N LEU A 695 -15.54 4.19 9.41
CA LEU A 695 -15.69 4.86 10.67
C LEU A 695 -15.49 3.83 11.79
N LYS A 696 -14.30 3.23 11.89
CA LYS A 696 -13.99 2.18 12.91
C LYS A 696 -14.30 2.61 14.34
N ASP A 697 -14.11 3.89 14.57
CA ASP A 697 -14.43 4.51 15.82
C ASP A 697 -15.93 4.71 16.02
N THR A 698 -16.87 4.17 15.20
CA THR A 698 -18.32 4.53 14.92
C THR A 698 -19.22 3.31 14.66
N ILE A 699 -20.41 3.25 15.28
CA ILE A 699 -21.41 2.21 14.93
C ILE A 699 -22.46 2.80 14.00
N VAL A 700 -22.28 2.58 12.69
CA VAL A 700 -23.25 2.87 11.62
C VAL A 700 -23.87 1.58 11.06
N PRO A 701 -25.21 1.36 10.98
CA PRO A 701 -25.85 0.27 10.27
C PRO A 701 -25.45 0.16 8.81
N ASN A 702 -24.97 1.23 8.19
CA ASN A 702 -24.51 1.17 6.81
C ASN A 702 -22.98 1.10 6.69
N ASP A 703 -22.23 1.10 7.81
CA ASP A 703 -20.77 0.96 7.85
C ASP A 703 -20.43 -0.48 8.27
N ILE A 704 -20.72 -1.42 7.39
CA ILE A 704 -20.56 -2.85 7.63
C ILE A 704 -19.44 -3.37 6.75
N ASP A 705 -18.55 -4.17 7.34
CA ASP A 705 -17.52 -4.90 6.60
C ASP A 705 -18.17 -5.85 5.57
N ARG A 706 -17.58 -5.91 4.38
CA ARG A 706 -18.04 -6.74 3.26
C ARG A 706 -16.93 -7.67 2.86
N ASP A 707 -17.09 -8.96 3.11
CA ASP A 707 -16.16 -9.97 2.60
C ASP A 707 -16.54 -10.30 1.16
N LEU A 708 -15.57 -10.18 0.26
CA LEU A 708 -15.74 -10.23 -1.18
C LEU A 708 -15.04 -11.46 -1.75
N LEU A 709 -15.71 -12.15 -2.67
CA LEU A 709 -15.13 -13.20 -3.50
C LEU A 709 -15.54 -12.99 -4.95
N GLY A 710 -14.56 -12.94 -5.86
CA GLY A 710 -14.81 -12.65 -7.25
C GLY A 710 -13.83 -13.28 -8.22
N VAL A 711 -14.17 -13.15 -9.50
CA VAL A 711 -13.32 -13.53 -10.63
C VAL A 711 -13.10 -12.31 -11.52
N ALA A 712 -11.86 -12.15 -11.98
CA ALA A 712 -11.46 -11.04 -12.83
C ALA A 712 -10.76 -11.54 -14.10
N TYR A 713 -10.93 -10.81 -15.18
CA TYR A 713 -10.22 -11.01 -16.43
C TYR A 713 -9.64 -9.68 -16.93
N GLN A 714 -8.43 -9.70 -17.46
CA GLN A 714 -7.77 -8.57 -18.07
C GLN A 714 -7.05 -8.99 -19.36
N TYR A 715 -7.11 -8.14 -20.38
CA TYR A 715 -6.40 -8.27 -21.64
C TYR A 715 -5.55 -7.01 -21.88
N LYS A 716 -4.33 -7.18 -22.41
CA LYS A 716 -3.42 -6.10 -22.79
C LYS A 716 -2.75 -6.38 -24.14
N THR A 717 -2.75 -5.42 -25.06
CA THR A 717 -2.15 -5.57 -26.39
C THR A 717 -0.64 -5.28 -26.37
N GLU A 718 0.13 -6.05 -25.60
CA GLU A 718 1.59 -5.88 -25.48
C GLU A 718 2.37 -6.14 -26.78
N SER A 719 1.71 -6.67 -27.81
CA SER A 719 2.27 -6.76 -29.16
C SER A 719 2.41 -5.40 -29.86
N ASN A 720 1.66 -4.39 -29.42
CA ASN A 720 1.70 -3.03 -29.96
C ASN A 720 2.43 -2.09 -29.00
N GLU A 721 3.74 -1.97 -29.19
CA GLU A 721 4.62 -1.16 -28.33
C GLU A 721 4.34 0.36 -28.42
N LYS A 722 3.69 0.83 -29.49
CA LYS A 722 3.36 2.26 -29.66
C LYS A 722 2.03 2.63 -29.03
N ASN A 723 1.01 1.78 -29.20
CA ASN A 723 -0.33 2.07 -28.70
C ASN A 723 -0.92 0.88 -27.92
N PRO A 724 -0.35 0.52 -26.76
CA PRO A 724 -0.89 -0.57 -25.97
C PRO A 724 -2.26 -0.17 -25.39
N PHE A 725 -3.23 -1.06 -25.53
CA PHE A 725 -4.57 -0.95 -24.98
C PHE A 725 -4.80 -2.05 -23.94
N SER A 726 -5.60 -1.75 -22.92
CA SER A 726 -6.04 -2.69 -21.91
C SER A 726 -7.54 -2.64 -21.66
N VAL A 727 -8.13 -3.80 -21.36
CA VAL A 727 -9.52 -3.93 -20.92
C VAL A 727 -9.61 -5.03 -19.88
N GLY A 728 -10.43 -4.82 -18.86
CA GLY A 728 -10.67 -5.79 -17.81
C GLY A 728 -12.06 -5.68 -17.22
N ALA A 729 -12.54 -6.79 -16.69
CA ALA A 729 -13.80 -6.89 -15.98
C ALA A 729 -13.62 -7.78 -14.74
N LYS A 730 -14.35 -7.47 -13.67
CA LYS A 730 -14.43 -8.30 -12.45
C LYS A 730 -15.89 -8.44 -12.05
N VAL A 731 -16.26 -9.63 -11.61
CA VAL A 731 -17.54 -9.87 -10.94
C VAL A 731 -17.23 -10.44 -9.57
N GLU A 732 -17.84 -9.90 -8.53
CA GLU A 732 -17.65 -10.37 -7.16
C GLU A 732 -18.97 -10.42 -6.39
N LEU A 733 -19.02 -11.32 -5.42
CA LEU A 733 -20.13 -11.56 -4.52
C LEU A 733 -19.68 -11.18 -3.10
N ASP A 734 -20.55 -10.53 -2.33
CA ASP A 734 -20.31 -10.34 -0.90
C ASP A 734 -20.86 -11.50 -0.04
N ASN A 735 -20.48 -11.51 1.24
CA ASN A 735 -20.99 -12.42 2.26
C ASN A 735 -22.51 -12.30 2.54
N PHE A 736 -23.20 -11.33 1.93
CA PHE A 736 -24.66 -11.14 2.00
C PHE A 736 -25.37 -11.50 0.69
N ASN A 737 -24.67 -12.14 -0.26
CA ASN A 737 -25.14 -12.52 -1.59
C ASN A 737 -25.49 -11.35 -2.53
N LYS A 738 -24.94 -10.15 -2.32
CA LYS A 738 -25.01 -9.05 -3.29
C LYS A 738 -23.89 -9.21 -4.34
N VAL A 739 -24.23 -9.00 -5.61
CA VAL A 739 -23.31 -9.11 -6.74
C VAL A 739 -22.86 -7.72 -7.19
N PHE A 740 -21.56 -7.55 -7.41
CA PHE A 740 -20.94 -6.31 -7.85
C PHE A 740 -20.12 -6.50 -9.12
N PHE A 741 -20.09 -5.47 -9.97
CA PHE A 741 -19.39 -5.47 -11.24
C PHE A 741 -18.29 -4.42 -11.27
N HIS A 742 -17.16 -4.76 -11.86
CA HIS A 742 -16.09 -3.81 -12.14
C HIS A 742 -15.75 -3.85 -13.62
N PHE A 743 -15.42 -2.70 -14.17
CA PHE A 743 -14.95 -2.54 -15.53
C PHE A 743 -13.77 -1.57 -15.53
N ASN A 744 -12.72 -1.89 -16.27
CA ASN A 744 -11.61 -0.99 -16.49
C ASN A 744 -11.13 -1.08 -17.94
N THR A 745 -10.72 0.05 -18.50
CA THR A 745 -10.10 0.11 -19.81
C THR A 745 -9.13 1.27 -19.87
N GLY A 746 -8.07 1.14 -20.66
CA GLY A 746 -7.13 2.22 -20.88
C GLY A 746 -6.31 2.04 -22.14
N ILE A 747 -5.75 3.13 -22.64
CA ILE A 747 -4.90 3.17 -23.83
C ILE A 747 -3.76 4.16 -23.59
N ASP A 748 -2.56 3.75 -23.98
CA ASP A 748 -1.39 4.62 -23.99
C ASP A 748 -0.99 4.91 -25.45
N PHE A 749 -0.44 6.09 -25.69
CA PHE A 749 0.16 6.52 -26.96
C PHE A 749 1.60 6.91 -26.67
N ILE A 750 2.55 6.06 -27.05
CA ILE A 750 3.98 6.18 -26.76
C ILE A 750 4.68 6.72 -28.00
N GLY A 751 5.15 7.97 -27.91
CA GLY A 751 6.04 8.61 -28.88
C GLY A 751 7.50 8.56 -28.43
N ASP A 752 8.39 9.18 -29.21
CA ASP A 752 9.83 9.15 -28.91
C ASP A 752 10.18 9.90 -27.61
N ASN A 753 9.49 11.01 -27.32
CA ASN A 753 9.74 11.89 -26.15
C ASN A 753 8.46 12.25 -25.39
N SER A 754 7.36 11.53 -25.60
CA SER A 754 6.08 11.85 -24.96
C SER A 754 5.16 10.64 -24.87
N THR A 755 4.43 10.54 -23.76
CA THR A 755 3.45 9.48 -23.52
C THR A 755 2.10 10.08 -23.13
N SER A 756 1.04 9.76 -23.87
CA SER A 756 -0.33 10.13 -23.50
C SER A 756 -1.07 8.90 -23.00
N SER A 757 -1.76 8.99 -21.86
CA SER A 757 -2.56 7.89 -21.30
C SER A 757 -4.00 8.32 -21.03
N LEU A 758 -4.95 7.42 -21.32
CA LEU A 758 -6.36 7.60 -20.99
C LEU A 758 -6.89 6.32 -20.36
N ALA A 759 -7.55 6.42 -19.21
CA ALA A 759 -8.13 5.31 -18.49
C ALA A 759 -9.55 5.62 -17.99
N LEU A 760 -10.43 4.63 -18.06
CA LEU A 760 -11.77 4.62 -17.49
C LEU A 760 -11.88 3.44 -16.54
N LYS A 761 -12.40 3.66 -15.33
CA LYS A 761 -12.71 2.63 -14.35
C LYS A 761 -14.12 2.83 -13.83
N VAL A 762 -14.84 1.73 -13.66
CA VAL A 762 -16.16 1.68 -13.03
C VAL A 762 -16.11 0.57 -12.00
N HIS A 763 -16.30 0.91 -10.73
CA HIS A 763 -16.28 -0.06 -9.64
C HIS A 763 -17.15 0.44 -8.47
N PRO A 764 -17.63 -0.45 -7.58
CA PRO A 764 -18.14 -0.02 -6.29
C PRO A 764 -17.11 0.84 -5.57
N VAL A 765 -17.59 1.81 -4.81
CA VAL A 765 -16.76 2.55 -3.86
C VAL A 765 -16.09 1.54 -2.92
N THR A 766 -14.76 1.61 -2.82
CA THR A 766 -13.94 0.58 -2.17
C THR A 766 -13.89 0.72 -0.65
N THR A 767 -15.06 0.81 -0.03
CA THR A 767 -15.27 0.89 1.42
C THR A 767 -16.45 0.01 1.80
N GLY A 768 -16.47 -0.56 3.01
CA GLY A 768 -17.64 -1.29 3.55
C GLY A 768 -18.98 -0.58 3.29
N PRO A 769 -19.12 0.73 3.60
CA PRO A 769 -20.33 1.49 3.34
C PRO A 769 -20.60 1.74 1.86
N GLY A 770 -19.57 1.88 1.02
CA GLY A 770 -19.72 1.95 -0.43
C GLY A 770 -20.40 0.72 -1.02
N TYR A 771 -19.97 -0.47 -0.57
CA TYR A 771 -20.59 -1.75 -0.95
C TYR A 771 -21.99 -1.93 -0.34
N GLU A 772 -22.20 -1.58 0.94
CA GLU A 772 -23.51 -1.68 1.57
C GLU A 772 -24.56 -0.82 0.85
N LEU A 773 -24.21 0.44 0.59
CA LEU A 773 -25.06 1.43 -0.05
C LEU A 773 -25.14 1.26 -1.58
N ASN A 774 -24.39 0.32 -2.15
CA ASN A 774 -24.33 0.04 -3.59
C ASN A 774 -23.96 1.29 -4.42
N ILE A 775 -22.99 2.06 -3.92
CA ILE A 775 -22.49 3.27 -4.61
C ILE A 775 -21.34 2.86 -5.52
N TYR A 776 -21.42 3.25 -6.80
CA TYR A 776 -20.38 3.05 -7.79
C TYR A 776 -19.62 4.36 -8.05
N ASP A 777 -18.32 4.23 -8.24
CA ASP A 777 -17.39 5.24 -8.73
C ASP A 777 -17.11 5.00 -10.22
N ILE A 778 -17.39 6.02 -11.03
CA ILE A 778 -17.04 6.12 -12.45
C ILE A 778 -15.86 7.10 -12.55
N GLN A 779 -14.66 6.57 -12.66
CA GLN A 779 -13.41 7.32 -12.68
C GLN A 779 -12.83 7.41 -14.10
N VAL A 780 -12.53 8.63 -14.54
CA VAL A 780 -11.78 8.93 -15.76
C VAL A 780 -10.44 9.55 -15.37
N LYS A 781 -9.33 9.00 -15.87
CA LYS A 781 -7.99 9.56 -15.70
C LYS A 781 -7.34 9.79 -17.06
N ALA A 782 -6.82 10.99 -17.28
CA ALA A 782 -5.98 11.32 -18.43
C ALA A 782 -4.64 11.85 -17.94
N ALA A 783 -3.54 11.42 -18.57
CA ALA A 783 -2.22 11.95 -18.27
C ALA A 783 -1.41 12.18 -19.55
N GLN A 784 -0.54 13.19 -19.52
CA GLN A 784 0.39 13.52 -20.59
C GLN A 784 1.78 13.72 -19.98
N GLU A 785 2.74 12.92 -20.42
CA GLU A 785 4.14 12.97 -20.01
C GLU A 785 5.00 13.47 -21.18
N PHE A 786 5.98 14.32 -20.88
CA PHE A 786 6.95 14.88 -21.81
C PHE A 786 8.36 14.70 -21.25
N GLU A 787 9.26 14.17 -22.06
CA GLU A 787 10.70 14.11 -21.77
C GLU A 787 11.39 15.19 -22.63
N TYR A 788 11.49 16.41 -22.10
CA TYR A 788 12.04 17.56 -22.83
C TYR A 788 13.55 17.43 -23.06
N SER A 789 14.23 16.72 -22.17
CA SER A 789 15.65 16.34 -22.27
C SER A 789 15.86 15.09 -21.42
N SER A 790 17.04 14.46 -21.53
CA SER A 790 17.40 13.31 -20.68
C SER A 790 17.26 13.58 -19.17
N ASN A 791 17.22 14.85 -18.75
CA ASN A 791 17.21 15.26 -17.36
C ASN A 791 15.93 15.99 -16.92
N LEU A 792 14.94 16.21 -17.81
CA LEU A 792 13.76 17.01 -17.48
C LEU A 792 12.49 16.31 -17.97
N ASP A 793 11.70 15.87 -16.99
CA ASP A 793 10.43 15.18 -17.18
C ASP A 793 9.28 16.08 -16.70
N HIS A 794 8.20 16.15 -17.47
CA HIS A 794 7.02 16.95 -17.14
C HIS A 794 5.74 16.15 -17.39
N GLN A 795 4.93 16.00 -16.35
CA GLN A 795 3.64 15.32 -16.38
C GLN A 795 2.50 16.30 -16.11
N PHE A 796 1.44 16.21 -16.90
CA PHE A 796 0.12 16.77 -16.61
C PHE A 796 -0.87 15.64 -16.38
N TYR A 797 -1.78 15.79 -15.43
CA TYR A 797 -2.83 14.79 -15.20
C TYR A 797 -4.15 15.46 -14.85
N VAL A 798 -5.24 14.79 -15.23
CA VAL A 798 -6.60 15.10 -14.81
C VAL A 798 -7.28 13.81 -14.40
N LYS A 799 -7.97 13.83 -13.26
CA LYS A 799 -8.80 12.73 -12.76
C LYS A 799 -10.18 13.28 -12.43
N ALA A 800 -11.23 12.61 -12.88
CA ALA A 800 -12.61 12.93 -12.54
C ALA A 800 -13.33 11.66 -12.08
N ASP A 801 -14.01 11.75 -10.94
CA ASP A 801 -14.76 10.69 -10.28
C ASP A 801 -16.24 11.12 -10.20
N TYR A 802 -17.16 10.26 -10.66
CA TYR A 802 -18.60 10.45 -10.49
C TYR A 802 -19.19 9.29 -9.68
N TYR A 803 -19.89 9.62 -8.61
CA TYR A 803 -20.49 8.66 -7.70
C TYR A 803 -21.98 8.53 -7.94
N THR A 804 -22.52 7.31 -7.90
CA THR A 804 -23.94 7.05 -8.22
C THR A 804 -24.93 7.59 -7.18
N ASP A 805 -24.47 8.15 -6.06
CA ASP A 805 -25.27 8.98 -5.14
C ASP A 805 -25.30 10.47 -5.56
N SER A 806 -25.05 10.75 -6.85
CA SER A 806 -25.10 12.08 -7.48
C SER A 806 -24.06 13.07 -6.98
N GLN A 807 -22.87 12.57 -6.61
CA GLN A 807 -21.72 13.39 -6.23
C GLN A 807 -20.60 13.28 -7.26
N TYR A 808 -19.69 14.26 -7.29
CA TYR A 808 -18.55 14.26 -8.18
C TYR A 808 -17.31 14.90 -7.56
N TYR A 809 -16.14 14.52 -8.06
CA TYR A 809 -14.84 15.15 -7.76
C TYR A 809 -13.98 15.20 -9.01
N ALA A 810 -13.34 16.33 -9.27
CA ALA A 810 -12.39 16.47 -10.37
C ALA A 810 -11.13 17.15 -9.88
N ILE A 811 -9.96 16.62 -10.21
CA ILE A 811 -8.65 17.17 -9.85
C ILE A 811 -7.74 17.18 -11.07
N GLY A 812 -7.09 18.31 -11.31
CA GLY A 812 -6.07 18.49 -12.35
C GLY A 812 -4.76 18.97 -11.72
N GLY A 813 -3.63 18.47 -12.21
CA GLY A 813 -2.33 18.84 -11.69
C GLY A 813 -1.19 18.71 -12.68
N THR A 814 -0.04 19.20 -12.27
CA THR A 814 1.22 19.17 -13.02
C THR A 814 2.36 18.77 -12.09
N LYS A 815 3.28 17.95 -12.58
CA LYS A 815 4.49 17.50 -11.89
C LYS A 815 5.70 17.71 -12.80
N VAL A 816 6.75 18.34 -12.31
CA VAL A 816 8.01 18.54 -13.03
C VAL A 816 9.15 17.93 -12.23
N GLU A 817 9.94 17.07 -12.86
CA GLU A 817 11.07 16.39 -12.26
C GLU A 817 12.36 16.76 -13.00
N TYR A 818 13.41 17.10 -12.26
CA TYR A 818 14.72 17.40 -12.83
C TYR A 818 15.79 16.45 -12.29
N ASN A 819 16.34 15.60 -13.14
CA ASN A 819 17.38 14.64 -12.78
C ASN A 819 18.75 15.35 -12.68
N LEU A 820 19.15 15.75 -11.46
CA LEU A 820 20.48 16.32 -11.18
C LEU A 820 21.59 15.30 -11.44
N LEU A 821 21.37 14.05 -11.03
CA LEU A 821 22.21 12.91 -11.33
C LEU A 821 21.41 12.00 -12.27
N ASN A 822 22.01 11.67 -13.42
CA ASN A 822 21.40 10.84 -14.44
C ASN A 822 22.44 9.84 -14.98
N LEU A 823 22.54 8.71 -14.29
CA LEU A 823 23.40 7.57 -14.64
C LEU A 823 22.53 6.41 -15.12
N ASP A 824 23.11 5.46 -15.86
CA ASP A 824 22.41 4.32 -16.48
C ASP A 824 21.46 3.55 -15.53
N LYS A 825 21.81 3.45 -14.24
CA LYS A 825 21.03 2.75 -13.21
C LYS A 825 20.74 3.60 -11.97
N PHE A 826 21.00 4.90 -12.02
CA PHE A 826 20.76 5.79 -10.89
C PHE A 826 20.35 7.18 -11.35
N LYS A 827 19.12 7.58 -11.02
CA LYS A 827 18.61 8.93 -11.21
C LYS A 827 18.27 9.55 -9.87
N PHE A 828 18.55 10.83 -9.69
CA PHE A 828 18.19 11.58 -8.49
C PHE A 828 18.03 13.06 -8.80
N GLY A 829 17.03 13.70 -8.22
CA GLY A 829 16.91 15.15 -8.24
C GLY A 829 15.61 15.69 -7.68
N PRO A 830 15.42 17.02 -7.74
CA PRO A 830 14.22 17.65 -7.21
C PRO A 830 13.00 17.41 -8.09
N LEU A 831 11.83 17.52 -7.46
CA LEU A 831 10.54 17.61 -8.13
C LEU A 831 9.72 18.77 -7.58
N ILE A 832 8.81 19.29 -8.40
CA ILE A 832 7.75 20.22 -8.00
C ILE A 832 6.41 19.71 -8.51
N GLU A 833 5.35 19.91 -7.74
CA GLU A 833 4.01 19.50 -8.11
C GLU A 833 2.97 20.48 -7.58
N GLY A 834 1.92 20.70 -8.36
CA GLY A 834 0.76 21.46 -7.94
C GLY A 834 -0.51 20.92 -8.57
N ALA A 835 -1.61 20.95 -7.81
CA ALA A 835 -2.90 20.46 -8.26
C ALA A 835 -4.06 21.29 -7.69
N TYR A 836 -5.13 21.35 -8.46
CA TYR A 836 -6.38 21.99 -8.09
C TYR A 836 -7.54 21.00 -8.32
N GLY A 837 -8.41 20.87 -7.32
CA GLY A 837 -9.57 19.99 -7.35
C GLY A 837 -10.83 20.66 -6.85
N VAL A 838 -11.96 20.22 -7.41
CA VAL A 838 -13.32 20.69 -7.10
C VAL A 838 -14.23 19.49 -6.91
N GLY A 839 -15.09 19.53 -5.89
CA GLY A 839 -16.06 18.49 -5.60
C GLY A 839 -17.43 19.03 -5.23
N SER A 840 -18.41 18.14 -5.17
CA SER A 840 -19.80 18.51 -4.89
C SER A 840 -20.15 18.62 -3.40
N GLU A 841 -19.32 18.06 -2.50
CA GLU A 841 -19.59 18.05 -1.07
C GLU A 841 -18.30 17.85 -0.23
N GLU A 842 -18.36 18.20 1.05
CA GLU A 842 -17.26 18.08 2.00
C GLU A 842 -17.39 16.79 2.84
N ARG A 843 -16.64 15.74 2.47
CA ARG A 843 -16.60 14.41 3.10
C ARG A 843 -15.18 14.00 3.48
N ARG A 844 -14.42 14.91 4.09
CA ARG A 844 -13.07 14.59 4.62
C ARG A 844 -13.07 13.50 5.68
N ASP A 845 -14.19 13.10 6.26
CA ASP A 845 -14.24 11.93 7.17
C ASP A 845 -14.35 10.57 6.44
N GLY A 846 -14.37 10.57 5.11
CA GLY A 846 -14.28 9.37 4.28
C GLY A 846 -15.53 8.52 4.19
N PHE A 847 -16.62 8.94 4.83
CA PHE A 847 -17.87 8.19 4.79
C PHE A 847 -18.87 8.81 3.79
N PRO A 848 -19.47 8.01 2.88
CA PRO A 848 -19.11 6.63 2.56
C PRO A 848 -17.81 6.51 1.74
N TYR A 849 -17.31 7.64 1.24
CA TYR A 849 -16.01 7.82 0.58
C TYR A 849 -15.50 9.25 0.83
N TRP A 850 -14.23 9.49 0.53
CA TRP A 850 -13.60 10.80 0.68
C TRP A 850 -13.95 11.75 -0.48
N LEU A 851 -14.30 12.99 -0.15
CA LEU A 851 -14.65 14.07 -1.07
C LEU A 851 -14.33 15.42 -0.41
N THR A 852 -14.00 16.46 -1.18
CA THR A 852 -13.88 17.84 -0.67
C THR A 852 -14.39 18.82 -1.73
N GLU A 853 -14.95 19.96 -1.30
CA GLU A 853 -15.57 20.93 -2.20
C GLU A 853 -14.53 21.70 -3.03
N ASP A 854 -13.42 22.11 -2.41
CA ASP A 854 -12.34 22.85 -3.04
C ASP A 854 -10.99 22.40 -2.45
N ARG A 855 -10.00 22.20 -3.31
CA ARG A 855 -8.68 21.76 -2.89
C ARG A 855 -7.60 22.31 -3.81
N LEU A 856 -6.76 23.19 -3.27
CA LEU A 856 -5.55 23.67 -3.93
C LEU A 856 -4.35 23.23 -3.10
N TYR A 857 -3.41 22.49 -3.70
CA TYR A 857 -2.13 22.20 -3.06
C TYR A 857 -0.95 22.36 -4.03
N ALA A 858 0.18 22.78 -3.48
CA ALA A 858 1.43 22.89 -4.23
C ALA A 858 2.63 22.63 -3.32
N GLY A 859 3.67 22.04 -3.88
CA GLY A 859 4.81 21.57 -3.12
C GLY A 859 5.97 21.09 -3.97
N GLY A 860 6.95 20.51 -3.29
CA GLY A 860 8.15 20.00 -3.92
C GLY A 860 8.85 18.97 -3.05
N GLY A 861 9.78 18.26 -3.66
CA GLY A 861 10.39 17.08 -3.06
C GLY A 861 11.64 16.62 -3.77
N LEU A 862 12.05 15.40 -3.44
CA LEU A 862 13.14 14.68 -4.09
C LEU A 862 12.57 13.41 -4.70
N GLN A 863 13.01 13.08 -5.91
CA GLN A 863 12.79 11.78 -6.54
C GLN A 863 14.11 11.07 -6.75
N PHE A 864 14.05 9.74 -6.76
CA PHE A 864 15.15 8.91 -7.19
C PHE A 864 14.67 7.64 -7.88
N THR A 865 15.53 7.12 -8.74
CA THR A 865 15.37 5.83 -9.40
C THR A 865 16.66 5.03 -9.29
N ILE A 866 16.58 3.77 -8.85
CA ILE A 866 17.68 2.80 -8.82
C ILE A 866 17.31 1.64 -9.74
N GLY A 867 18.09 1.40 -10.79
CA GLY A 867 17.81 0.40 -11.82
C GLY A 867 16.94 0.90 -12.98
N ASN A 868 16.50 -0.03 -13.83
CA ASN A 868 15.63 0.21 -14.99
C ASN A 868 14.78 -1.05 -15.28
N GLU A 869 13.93 -1.04 -16.30
CA GLU A 869 13.02 -2.16 -16.61
C GLU A 869 13.73 -3.48 -16.95
N ASP A 870 14.98 -3.41 -17.43
CA ASP A 870 15.80 -4.58 -17.73
C ASP A 870 16.62 -5.07 -16.52
N SER A 871 16.67 -4.30 -15.44
CA SER A 871 17.42 -4.64 -14.22
C SER A 871 16.65 -5.60 -13.33
N ASP A 872 17.36 -6.51 -12.65
CA ASP A 872 16.74 -7.42 -11.68
C ASP A 872 16.25 -6.68 -10.42
N PHE A 873 16.76 -5.49 -10.13
CA PHE A 873 16.23 -4.58 -9.11
C PHE A 873 15.93 -3.23 -9.75
N ASN A 874 14.70 -2.76 -9.60
CA ASN A 874 14.25 -1.44 -10.02
C ASN A 874 13.43 -0.82 -8.88
N TRP A 875 13.77 0.38 -8.45
CA TRP A 875 13.03 1.13 -7.44
C TRP A 875 12.96 2.60 -7.85
N GLN A 876 11.76 3.10 -8.05
CA GLN A 876 11.48 4.52 -8.26
C GLN A 876 10.65 5.02 -7.07
N SER A 877 11.03 6.14 -6.48
CA SER A 877 10.28 6.73 -5.37
C SER A 877 10.44 8.25 -5.32
N ASP A 878 9.44 8.91 -4.77
CA ASP A 878 9.51 10.31 -4.37
C ASP A 878 9.17 10.53 -2.89
N PHE A 879 9.72 11.62 -2.36
CA PHE A 879 9.42 12.18 -1.05
C PHE A 879 9.17 13.68 -1.21
N SER A 880 7.96 14.12 -0.86
CA SER A 880 7.49 15.48 -1.16
C SER A 880 6.76 16.11 0.03
N LEU A 881 6.87 17.43 0.15
CA LEU A 881 6.16 18.25 1.13
C LEU A 881 5.26 19.24 0.38
N PHE A 882 4.00 19.34 0.80
CA PHE A 882 2.96 20.15 0.17
C PHE A 882 2.33 21.12 1.15
N ALA A 883 2.04 22.33 0.68
CA ALA A 883 1.12 23.25 1.33
C ALA A 883 -0.26 23.11 0.68
N GLU A 884 -1.32 23.03 1.49
CA GLU A 884 -2.71 22.97 1.06
C GLU A 884 -3.45 24.22 1.55
N GLN A 885 -4.43 24.71 0.77
CA GLN A 885 -5.26 25.83 1.18
C GLN A 885 -6.17 25.44 2.35
N GLU A 886 -6.24 26.30 3.37
CA GLU A 886 -7.15 26.17 4.54
C GLU A 886 -6.94 24.88 5.38
N GLU A 887 -5.83 24.18 5.17
CA GLU A 887 -5.51 22.90 5.78
C GLU A 887 -4.01 22.83 6.14
N ASP A 888 -3.66 21.89 7.02
CA ASP A 888 -2.26 21.69 7.40
C ASP A 888 -1.41 21.15 6.24
N SER A 889 -0.14 21.55 6.21
CA SER A 889 0.82 21.01 5.25
C SER A 889 1.01 19.50 5.44
N PHE A 890 1.22 18.77 4.35
CA PHE A 890 1.36 17.31 4.39
C PHE A 890 2.56 16.80 3.60
N GLN A 891 2.99 15.58 3.93
CA GLN A 891 4.05 14.86 3.27
C GLN A 891 3.47 13.73 2.42
N ARG A 892 4.11 13.43 1.29
CA ARG A 892 3.83 12.25 0.46
C ARG A 892 5.09 11.41 0.30
N TYR A 893 4.92 10.11 0.43
CA TYR A 893 5.91 9.09 0.10
C TYR A 893 5.27 8.14 -0.90
N GLU A 894 5.74 8.16 -2.14
CA GLU A 894 5.23 7.28 -3.19
C GLU A 894 6.38 6.52 -3.84
N GLY A 895 6.13 5.29 -4.27
CA GLY A 895 7.11 4.54 -5.02
C GLY A 895 6.63 3.21 -5.57
N LYS A 896 7.40 2.71 -6.53
CA LYS A 896 7.27 1.38 -7.12
C LYS A 896 8.61 0.68 -7.07
N LEU A 897 8.61 -0.55 -6.60
CA LEU A 897 9.77 -1.42 -6.50
C LEU A 897 9.45 -2.74 -7.22
N SER A 898 10.40 -3.21 -8.01
CA SER A 898 10.37 -4.49 -8.69
C SER A 898 11.69 -5.19 -8.44
N TYR A 899 11.64 -6.36 -7.79
CA TYR A 899 12.82 -7.16 -7.49
C TYR A 899 12.64 -8.59 -8.00
N ARG A 900 13.50 -9.01 -8.93
CA ARG A 900 13.52 -10.36 -9.49
C ARG A 900 14.36 -11.27 -8.60
N ILE A 901 13.66 -12.11 -7.84
CA ILE A 901 14.25 -13.18 -7.02
C ILE A 901 14.57 -14.35 -7.95
N LYS A 902 15.86 -14.65 -8.14
CA LYS A 902 16.34 -15.64 -9.12
C LYS A 902 15.94 -15.25 -10.56
N ASN A 903 15.68 -16.22 -11.44
CA ASN A 903 15.44 -15.95 -12.85
C ASN A 903 13.97 -15.71 -13.22
N PHE A 904 13.00 -16.17 -12.43
CA PHE A 904 11.60 -16.24 -12.89
C PHE A 904 10.58 -15.73 -11.88
N THR A 905 11.00 -15.46 -10.65
CA THR A 905 10.13 -14.93 -9.61
C THR A 905 10.38 -13.45 -9.50
N THR A 906 9.35 -12.63 -9.60
CA THR A 906 9.44 -11.17 -9.42
C THR A 906 8.53 -10.76 -8.29
N VAL A 907 9.05 -9.93 -7.40
CA VAL A 907 8.30 -9.26 -6.34
C VAL A 907 8.08 -7.82 -6.76
N HIS A 908 6.84 -7.36 -6.68
CA HIS A 908 6.44 -5.99 -6.98
C HIS A 908 5.89 -5.36 -5.70
N LEU A 909 6.32 -4.15 -5.38
CA LEU A 909 5.77 -3.35 -4.29
C LEU A 909 5.41 -1.97 -4.84
N ASN A 910 4.14 -1.60 -4.81
CA ASN A 910 3.71 -0.22 -5.02
C ASN A 910 3.22 0.34 -3.69
N TYR A 911 3.60 1.57 -3.35
CA TYR A 911 3.11 2.24 -2.15
C TYR A 911 2.88 3.73 -2.43
N SER A 912 1.86 4.28 -1.80
CA SER A 912 1.62 5.72 -1.73
C SER A 912 1.09 6.01 -0.33
N TYR A 913 1.76 6.92 0.38
CA TYR A 913 1.44 7.28 1.76
C TYR A 913 1.45 8.80 1.90
N PHE A 914 0.34 9.33 2.41
CA PHE A 914 0.11 10.75 2.68
C PHE A 914 -0.05 10.92 4.19
N THR A 915 0.52 11.99 4.74
CA THR A 915 0.38 12.34 6.17
C THR A 915 -0.84 13.24 6.44
N ILE A 916 -1.77 13.35 5.50
CA ILE A 916 -2.99 14.15 5.68
C ILE A 916 -3.95 13.36 6.57
N ASP A 917 -4.38 13.97 7.66
CA ASP A 917 -5.42 13.41 8.52
C ASP A 917 -6.72 13.23 7.73
N ARG A 918 -7.30 12.02 7.78
CA ARG A 918 -8.55 11.65 7.12
C ARG A 918 -8.51 11.67 5.59
N PHE A 919 -7.37 11.31 4.99
CA PHE A 919 -7.23 11.13 3.55
C PHE A 919 -7.17 9.64 3.20
N PHE A 920 -8.29 9.12 2.66
CA PHE A 920 -8.53 7.69 2.36
C PHE A 920 -7.85 7.25 1.07
N SER A 921 -6.54 7.45 0.94
CA SER A 921 -5.80 7.16 -0.30
C SER A 921 -4.41 6.56 -0.05
N ASN A 922 -4.08 6.17 1.19
CA ASN A 922 -2.86 5.42 1.42
C ASN A 922 -3.03 4.04 0.80
N THR A 923 -2.15 3.68 -0.13
CA THR A 923 -2.23 2.42 -0.85
C THR A 923 -0.93 1.66 -0.70
N VAL A 924 -1.03 0.35 -0.49
CA VAL A 924 0.10 -0.56 -0.59
C VAL A 924 -0.31 -1.75 -1.43
N GLN A 925 0.55 -2.20 -2.32
CA GLN A 925 0.32 -3.36 -3.15
C GLN A 925 1.60 -4.18 -3.23
N LEU A 926 1.54 -5.40 -2.72
CA LEU A 926 2.62 -6.38 -2.77
C LEU A 926 2.22 -7.52 -3.70
N GLY A 927 2.98 -7.76 -4.75
CA GLY A 927 2.78 -8.85 -5.69
C GLY A 927 3.98 -9.77 -5.74
N ILE A 928 3.73 -11.08 -5.88
CA ILE A 928 4.74 -12.06 -6.27
C ILE A 928 4.25 -12.78 -7.53
N GLN A 929 5.09 -12.85 -8.55
CA GLN A 929 4.79 -13.49 -9.82
C GLN A 929 5.89 -14.45 -10.21
N TYR A 930 5.53 -15.69 -10.58
CA TYR A 930 6.41 -16.66 -11.19
C TYR A 930 6.07 -16.83 -12.67
N ASN A 931 7.04 -16.56 -13.54
CA ASN A 931 6.90 -16.80 -14.97
C ASN A 931 7.31 -18.23 -15.29
N PHE A 932 6.45 -19.01 -15.94
CA PHE A 932 6.67 -20.34 -16.48
C PHE A 932 6.51 -20.38 -18.00
N LYS A 933 6.76 -21.54 -18.58
CA LYS A 933 6.83 -21.75 -20.02
C LYS A 933 5.57 -22.40 -20.54
#